data_AF-A0ABD2A5M0-F1
#
_entry.id   AF-A0ABD2A5M0-F1
#
_cell.length_a   1.000
_cell.length_b   1.000
_cell.length_c   1.000
_cell.angle_alpha   90.00
_cell.angle_beta   90.00
_cell.angle_gamma   90.00
#
_symmetry.space_group_name_H-M   'P 1'
#
loop_
_entity.id
_entity.type
_entity.pdbx_description
1 polymer ?
#
loop_
_entity_poly.entity_id
_entity_poly.type
_entity_poly.pdbx_seq_one_letter_code
_entity_poly.pdbx_strand_id
1 'polypeptide(L)'
;MNNLISYIRKLFYKMSSDEEYNIAAKYRTVRKRLDSLGYQQALSLDALPLIERLLADLIQTTESLKHFKTVAQENIEACTQLQLIVDPYKCDNARLVQECNQLHLDLIETEETYQKQIKDLKKQVYKLECECNDLQLASSRNLQKIKDLETESAKKSKKILDLQGKCLKPIISNIGIGNKKRPCYPLRRPVIEAEPLPKTGSSNSTLPSTHAVEPKILDLLSMADHRMSCLSHEVTKLKGELSLQTDNVYTLQSQLTTKEKEIMRLKKLLEGGRPYSAVAKDCLCKKVDKMHVVSHDTDENNDLKILLQSKQELEQQLKEAVNKQHEAMSQAMKLAERNEELEKELRDIDHIALSVEADCNSAVKENNRRVYRLQEKLEDVMEQVHVLETELAVKRREVQELTADLEACKLEKRNIQRTLESTLEEKKKITNKINQLTIIEKSLNDEIERLSKENECQKQDIIQLQYTNKVLKEQLGTEVVYGDDLKQLREKGEKNDQNRGKKSMGNKTDAEDRECSSSMQEINIGREEYKNIYKEGEVNKLINNDRTSDNMRKLIIEKDLQIDNLQQSIKQLENERDYYRNECNCLKQKDESSNKDNVELWTRSYELRCQLNEKEKIIFELQKEKNDLYHEKKELEAYKNQQKKSYTPSGSCKLYKPVSTYAHLSSTLPHDIHTETTKVMLDSLERERDTARADVQRLIEERDVLYERLKGTQRGTVNGYEDQLEDLQEELRRTKQELTAQRTQFFQLRALQDQTDQALGDVQGQLTESETELNKAIDRNRNMEQQHLQLDDQVKELKQEINNLHTNMAHLDREKDQLLMVLDEKTEKIVALERELIHKEQQANSMEQQMQDLQHKNE
;
A
#
# COMPACT_ATOMS: atom_id res chain seq x y z
N MET A 1 -82.49 -107.77 95.77
CA MET A 1 -82.21 -107.56 94.33
C MET A 1 -83.30 -106.77 93.62
N ASN A 2 -84.56 -107.20 93.62
CA ASN A 2 -85.63 -106.67 92.75
C ASN A 2 -85.76 -105.12 92.70
N ASN A 3 -85.66 -104.42 93.83
CA ASN A 3 -85.74 -102.95 93.86
C ASN A 3 -84.59 -102.27 93.09
N LEU A 4 -83.38 -102.85 93.10
CA LEU A 4 -82.23 -102.33 92.35
C LEU A 4 -82.44 -102.53 90.83
N ILE A 5 -82.98 -103.69 90.43
CA ILE A 5 -83.34 -103.98 89.03
C ILE A 5 -84.45 -103.03 88.55
N SER A 6 -85.42 -102.70 89.41
CA SER A 6 -86.47 -101.72 89.11
C SER A 6 -85.90 -100.30 88.96
N TYR A 7 -84.98 -99.89 89.84
CA TYR A 7 -84.35 -98.57 89.78
C TYR A 7 -83.42 -98.41 88.56
N ILE A 8 -82.61 -99.42 88.25
CA ILE A 8 -81.78 -99.45 87.03
C ILE A 8 -82.67 -99.42 85.78
N ARG A 9 -83.76 -100.20 85.73
CA ARG A 9 -84.72 -100.13 84.62
C ARG A 9 -85.37 -98.75 84.49
N LYS A 10 -85.71 -98.07 85.60
CA LYS A 10 -86.25 -96.69 85.57
C LYS A 10 -85.23 -95.66 85.10
N LEU A 11 -83.97 -95.75 85.53
CA LEU A 11 -82.90 -94.88 85.04
C LEU A 11 -82.63 -95.12 83.55
N PHE A 12 -82.54 -96.37 83.12
CA PHE A 12 -82.34 -96.72 81.71
C PHE A 12 -83.51 -96.24 80.83
N TYR A 13 -84.76 -96.45 81.25
CA TYR A 13 -85.93 -95.90 80.56
C TYR A 13 -85.93 -94.37 80.52
N LYS A 14 -85.49 -93.70 81.59
CA LYS A 14 -85.45 -92.25 81.62
C LYS A 14 -84.36 -91.70 80.69
N MET A 15 -83.15 -92.25 80.73
CA MET A 15 -82.08 -91.88 79.79
C MET A 15 -82.48 -92.14 78.34
N SER A 16 -83.04 -93.33 78.04
CA SER A 16 -83.56 -93.65 76.71
C SER A 16 -84.68 -92.69 76.27
N SER A 17 -85.58 -92.29 77.17
CA SER A 17 -86.64 -91.33 76.89
C SER A 17 -86.12 -89.90 76.69
N ASP A 18 -85.09 -89.50 77.42
CA ASP A 18 -84.47 -88.17 77.29
C ASP A 18 -83.62 -88.10 75.99
N GLU A 19 -82.98 -89.21 75.59
CA GLU A 19 -82.31 -89.36 74.29
C GLU A 19 -83.30 -89.40 73.12
N GLU A 20 -84.38 -90.19 73.19
CA GLU A 20 -85.45 -90.22 72.17
C GLU A 20 -86.12 -88.85 72.01
N TYR A 21 -86.37 -88.13 73.11
CA TYR A 21 -86.91 -86.77 73.08
C TYR A 21 -85.94 -85.79 72.38
N ASN A 22 -84.64 -85.89 72.64
CA ASN A 22 -83.60 -85.10 72.00
C ASN A 22 -83.50 -85.42 70.49
N ILE A 23 -83.50 -86.71 70.11
CA ILE A 23 -83.51 -87.17 68.72
C ILE A 23 -84.77 -86.67 68.00
N ALA A 24 -85.95 -86.76 68.62
CA ALA A 24 -87.20 -86.26 68.04
C ALA A 24 -87.20 -84.73 67.88
N ALA A 25 -86.62 -83.98 68.83
CA ALA A 25 -86.47 -82.53 68.73
C ALA A 25 -85.48 -82.12 67.61
N LYS A 26 -84.33 -82.81 67.52
CA LYS A 26 -83.36 -82.67 66.41
C LYS A 26 -84.00 -82.98 65.06
N TYR A 27 -84.71 -84.10 64.95
CA TYR A 27 -85.39 -84.50 63.71
C TYR A 27 -86.38 -83.42 63.24
N ARG A 28 -87.25 -82.92 64.12
CA ARG A 28 -88.18 -81.82 63.79
C ARG A 28 -87.45 -80.54 63.37
N THR A 29 -86.31 -80.25 63.98
CA THR A 29 -85.52 -79.03 63.70
C THR A 29 -84.80 -79.11 62.35
N VAL A 30 -84.11 -80.22 62.09
CA VAL A 30 -83.46 -80.51 60.79
C VAL A 30 -84.51 -80.58 59.69
N ARG A 31 -85.63 -81.27 59.94
CA ARG A 31 -86.75 -81.38 58.99
C ARG A 31 -87.31 -80.01 58.61
N LYS A 32 -87.66 -79.17 59.60
CA LYS A 32 -88.19 -77.81 59.35
C LYS A 32 -87.21 -76.94 58.53
N ARG A 33 -85.90 -77.09 58.75
CA ARG A 33 -84.86 -76.40 57.96
C ARG A 33 -84.77 -76.95 56.53
N LEU A 34 -84.81 -78.27 56.33
CA LEU A 34 -84.85 -78.90 55.00
C LEU A 34 -86.10 -78.51 54.21
N ASP A 35 -87.27 -78.50 54.85
CA ASP A 35 -88.52 -78.01 54.25
C ASP A 35 -88.40 -76.53 53.83
N SER A 36 -87.75 -75.68 54.64
CA SER A 36 -87.48 -74.27 54.28
C SER A 36 -86.46 -74.09 53.15
N LEU A 37 -85.72 -75.15 52.80
CA LEU A 37 -84.84 -75.22 51.62
C LEU A 37 -85.49 -75.99 50.45
N GLY A 38 -86.75 -76.43 50.59
CA GLY A 38 -87.50 -77.16 49.55
C GLY A 38 -87.29 -78.69 49.50
N TYR A 39 -86.47 -79.26 50.39
CA TYR A 39 -86.15 -80.69 50.41
C TYR A 39 -87.24 -81.51 51.12
N GLN A 40 -88.30 -81.84 50.39
CA GLN A 40 -89.48 -82.49 50.96
C GLN A 40 -89.36 -84.02 51.16
N GLN A 41 -88.32 -84.68 50.64
CA GLN A 41 -88.14 -86.14 50.68
C GLN A 41 -88.05 -86.69 52.11
N ALA A 42 -88.55 -87.90 52.36
CA ALA A 42 -88.59 -88.49 53.71
C ALA A 42 -87.18 -88.72 54.29
N LEU A 43 -86.96 -88.27 55.53
CA LEU A 43 -85.68 -88.35 56.24
C LEU A 43 -85.65 -89.59 57.14
N SER A 44 -84.64 -90.46 56.98
CA SER A 44 -84.38 -91.58 57.90
C SER A 44 -83.69 -91.11 59.19
N LEU A 45 -83.85 -91.87 60.28
CA LEU A 45 -83.25 -91.53 61.57
C LEU A 45 -81.72 -91.73 61.55
N ASP A 46 -81.22 -92.77 60.87
CA ASP A 46 -79.78 -93.09 60.82
C ASP A 46 -78.95 -92.00 60.12
N ALA A 47 -79.54 -91.30 59.15
CA ALA A 47 -78.89 -90.22 58.42
C ALA A 47 -78.95 -88.86 59.15
N LEU A 48 -79.75 -88.74 60.22
CA LEU A 48 -80.01 -87.48 60.92
C LEU A 48 -78.73 -86.77 61.41
N PRO A 49 -77.75 -87.42 62.06
CA PRO A 49 -76.57 -86.72 62.59
C PRO A 49 -75.62 -86.18 61.51
N LEU A 50 -75.55 -86.86 60.36
CA LEU A 50 -74.77 -86.41 59.21
C LEU A 50 -75.46 -85.21 58.54
N ILE A 51 -76.77 -85.30 58.32
CA ILE A 51 -77.56 -84.24 57.68
C ILE A 51 -77.68 -83.01 58.60
N GLU A 52 -77.79 -83.19 59.92
CA GLU A 52 -77.72 -82.10 60.91
C GLU A 52 -76.43 -81.28 60.77
N ARG A 53 -75.29 -81.97 60.58
CA ARG A 53 -73.97 -81.33 60.47
C ARG A 53 -73.73 -80.71 59.10
N LEU A 54 -73.99 -81.42 58.01
CA LEU A 54 -73.89 -80.86 56.65
C LEU A 54 -74.79 -79.62 56.46
N LEU A 55 -75.97 -79.61 57.10
CA LEU A 55 -76.86 -78.46 57.10
C LEU A 55 -76.32 -77.29 57.94
N ALA A 56 -75.64 -77.56 59.06
CA ALA A 56 -74.95 -76.53 59.84
C ALA A 56 -73.77 -75.93 59.04
N ASP A 57 -72.95 -76.77 58.40
CA ASP A 57 -71.83 -76.36 57.55
C ASP A 57 -72.32 -75.53 56.34
N LEU A 58 -73.45 -75.92 55.72
CA LEU A 58 -74.09 -75.18 54.62
C LEU A 58 -74.65 -73.82 55.08
N ILE A 59 -75.24 -73.75 56.28
CA ILE A 59 -75.69 -72.48 56.87
C ILE A 59 -74.48 -71.58 57.15
N GLN A 60 -73.45 -72.09 57.82
CA GLN A 60 -72.25 -71.33 58.16
C GLN A 60 -71.51 -70.82 56.92
N THR A 61 -71.39 -71.63 55.87
CA THR A 61 -70.77 -71.20 54.59
C THR A 61 -71.64 -70.19 53.84
N THR A 62 -72.97 -70.31 53.90
CA THR A 62 -73.90 -69.33 53.31
C THR A 62 -73.87 -68.00 54.07
N GLU A 63 -73.77 -68.03 55.41
CA GLU A 63 -73.63 -66.84 56.26
C GLU A 63 -72.26 -66.17 56.07
N SER A 64 -71.19 -66.95 55.95
CA SER A 64 -69.85 -66.46 55.59
C SER A 64 -69.83 -65.82 54.21
N LEU A 65 -70.46 -66.44 53.20
CA LEU A 65 -70.57 -65.88 51.85
C LEU A 65 -71.38 -64.59 51.83
N LYS A 66 -72.47 -64.50 52.61
CA LYS A 66 -73.23 -63.26 52.80
C LYS A 66 -72.34 -62.18 53.43
N HIS A 67 -71.62 -62.48 54.52
CA HIS A 67 -70.73 -61.54 55.17
C HIS A 67 -69.63 -61.02 54.21
N PHE A 68 -68.92 -61.91 53.51
CA PHE A 68 -67.92 -61.51 52.53
C PHE A 68 -68.52 -60.74 51.35
N LYS A 69 -69.76 -61.03 50.93
CA LYS A 69 -70.46 -60.22 49.92
C LYS A 69 -70.77 -58.81 50.42
N THR A 70 -71.23 -58.65 51.66
CA THR A 70 -71.47 -57.33 52.26
C THR A 70 -70.16 -56.56 52.38
N VAL A 71 -69.11 -57.17 52.92
CA VAL A 71 -67.78 -56.54 53.04
C VAL A 71 -67.20 -56.18 51.66
N ALA A 72 -67.42 -57.00 50.62
CA ALA A 72 -67.01 -56.65 49.26
C ALA A 72 -67.80 -55.46 48.71
N GLN A 73 -69.11 -55.39 48.96
CA GLN A 73 -69.97 -54.28 48.57
C GLN A 73 -69.58 -52.97 49.29
N GLU A 74 -69.40 -53.03 50.61
CA GLU A 74 -68.92 -51.91 51.45
C GLU A 74 -67.55 -51.40 50.97
N ASN A 75 -66.63 -52.30 50.60
CA ASN A 75 -65.34 -51.91 50.01
C ASN A 75 -65.47 -51.26 48.63
N ILE A 76 -66.41 -51.72 47.77
CA ILE A 76 -66.68 -51.10 46.46
C ILE A 76 -67.29 -49.71 46.63
N GLU A 77 -68.20 -49.55 47.58
CA GLU A 77 -68.84 -48.27 47.93
C GLU A 77 -67.82 -47.29 48.55
N ALA A 78 -66.94 -47.77 49.45
CA ALA A 78 -65.82 -46.98 49.96
C ALA A 78 -64.83 -46.58 48.85
N CYS A 79 -64.52 -47.49 47.91
CA CYS A 79 -63.68 -47.16 46.76
C CYS A 79 -64.31 -46.11 45.83
N THR A 80 -65.63 -46.16 45.62
CA THR A 80 -66.33 -45.15 44.80
C THR A 80 -66.44 -43.80 45.52
N GLN A 81 -66.68 -43.78 46.84
CA GLN A 81 -66.63 -42.55 47.64
C GLN A 81 -65.23 -41.92 47.64
N LEU A 82 -64.17 -42.71 47.84
CA LEU A 82 -62.79 -42.24 47.74
C LEU A 82 -62.46 -41.72 46.34
N GLN A 83 -62.90 -42.40 45.28
CA GLN A 83 -62.73 -41.94 43.91
C GLN A 83 -63.43 -40.59 43.67
N LEU A 84 -64.67 -40.42 44.12
CA LEU A 84 -65.42 -39.16 44.06
C LEU A 84 -64.75 -38.01 44.84
N ILE A 85 -64.10 -38.30 45.96
CA ILE A 85 -63.31 -37.31 46.73
C ILE A 85 -62.01 -36.94 46.01
N VAL A 86 -61.38 -37.89 45.32
CA VAL A 86 -60.09 -37.69 44.64
C VAL A 86 -60.25 -37.05 43.26
N ASP A 87 -61.36 -37.27 42.56
CA ASP A 87 -61.56 -36.78 41.18
C ASP A 87 -61.50 -35.25 41.02
N PRO A 88 -62.05 -34.40 41.92
CA PRO A 88 -61.80 -32.96 41.91
C PRO A 88 -60.31 -32.61 41.91
N TYR A 89 -59.50 -33.27 42.76
CA TYR A 89 -58.05 -33.05 42.80
C TYR A 89 -57.34 -33.59 41.54
N LYS A 90 -57.85 -34.62 40.86
CA LYS A 90 -57.32 -35.05 39.55
C LYS A 90 -57.60 -33.99 38.49
N CYS A 91 -58.82 -33.44 38.45
CA CYS A 91 -59.21 -32.38 37.52
C CYS A 91 -58.40 -31.09 37.77
N ASP A 92 -58.23 -30.68 39.02
CA ASP A 92 -57.43 -29.50 39.36
C ASP A 92 -55.94 -29.71 39.11
N ASN A 93 -55.38 -30.90 39.37
CA ASN A 93 -53.98 -31.20 39.03
C ASN A 93 -53.78 -31.20 37.49
N ALA A 94 -54.71 -31.78 36.72
CA ALA A 94 -54.67 -31.71 35.26
C ALA A 94 -54.74 -30.26 34.74
N ARG A 95 -55.63 -29.44 35.32
CA ARG A 95 -55.77 -28.00 35.02
C ARG A 95 -54.49 -27.23 35.36
N LEU A 96 -53.93 -27.42 36.55
CA LEU A 96 -52.69 -26.77 37.00
C LEU A 96 -51.47 -27.22 36.18
N VAL A 97 -51.39 -28.48 35.76
CA VAL A 97 -50.34 -28.96 34.85
C VAL A 97 -50.48 -28.34 33.45
N GLN A 98 -51.70 -28.17 32.95
CA GLN A 98 -51.95 -27.46 31.68
C GLN A 98 -51.56 -25.99 31.79
N GLU A 99 -51.98 -25.31 32.85
CA GLU A 99 -51.66 -23.90 33.14
C GLU A 99 -50.16 -23.68 33.33
N CYS A 100 -49.47 -24.54 34.11
CA CYS A 100 -48.03 -24.50 34.27
C CYS A 100 -47.28 -24.73 32.95
N ASN A 101 -47.78 -25.60 32.07
CA ASN A 101 -47.17 -25.82 30.76
C ASN A 101 -47.42 -24.66 29.80
N GLN A 102 -48.60 -24.04 29.81
CA GLN A 102 -48.89 -22.85 29.02
C GLN A 102 -48.01 -21.68 29.46
N LEU A 103 -47.99 -21.35 30.76
CA LEU A 103 -47.13 -20.30 31.32
C LEU A 103 -45.65 -20.53 31.02
N HIS A 104 -45.19 -21.79 30.97
CA HIS A 104 -43.80 -22.09 30.64
C HIS A 104 -43.49 -21.94 29.14
N LEU A 105 -44.47 -22.15 28.25
CA LEU A 105 -44.36 -21.84 26.82
C LEU A 105 -44.38 -20.32 26.59
N ASP A 106 -45.31 -19.60 27.22
CA ASP A 106 -45.43 -18.14 27.15
C ASP A 106 -44.14 -17.45 27.64
N LEU A 107 -43.52 -18.00 28.69
CA LEU A 107 -42.23 -17.53 29.23
C LEU A 107 -41.06 -17.81 28.26
N ILE A 108 -41.08 -18.95 27.55
CA ILE A 108 -40.08 -19.24 26.50
C ILE A 108 -40.28 -18.33 25.28
N GLU A 109 -41.51 -18.07 24.83
CA GLU A 109 -41.78 -17.19 23.69
C GLU A 109 -41.43 -15.73 24.01
N THR A 110 -41.74 -15.26 25.24
CA THR A 110 -41.30 -13.93 25.69
C THR A 110 -39.78 -13.86 25.84
N GLU A 111 -39.10 -14.88 26.35
CA GLU A 111 -37.62 -14.89 26.37
C GLU A 111 -37.02 -14.88 24.97
N GLU A 112 -37.50 -15.72 24.03
CA GLU A 112 -36.99 -15.77 22.65
C GLU A 112 -37.25 -14.46 21.88
N THR A 113 -38.39 -13.80 22.12
CA THR A 113 -38.68 -12.48 21.51
C THR A 113 -37.84 -11.36 22.13
N TYR A 114 -37.59 -11.34 23.46
CA TYR A 114 -36.64 -10.39 24.06
C TYR A 114 -35.20 -10.65 23.59
N GLN A 115 -34.75 -11.91 23.51
CA GLN A 115 -33.43 -12.25 22.95
C GLN A 115 -33.29 -11.78 21.50
N LYS A 116 -34.35 -11.87 20.68
CA LYS A 116 -34.37 -11.31 19.32
C LYS A 116 -34.25 -9.79 19.34
N GLN A 117 -35.03 -9.08 20.14
CA GLN A 117 -34.93 -7.62 20.29
C GLN A 117 -33.52 -7.19 20.72
N ILE A 118 -32.90 -7.88 21.68
CA ILE A 118 -31.52 -7.62 22.12
C ILE A 118 -30.52 -7.85 20.97
N LYS A 119 -30.67 -8.91 20.17
CA LYS A 119 -29.82 -9.16 18.99
C LYS A 119 -29.98 -8.05 17.95
N ASP A 120 -31.20 -7.57 17.69
CA ASP A 120 -31.45 -6.54 16.68
C ASP A 120 -31.06 -5.13 17.15
N LEU A 121 -31.15 -4.83 18.45
CA LEU A 121 -30.58 -3.62 19.06
C LEU A 121 -29.04 -3.63 19.03
N LYS A 122 -28.40 -4.77 19.33
CA LYS A 122 -26.93 -4.90 19.21
C LYS A 122 -26.42 -4.65 17.79
N LYS A 123 -27.14 -5.10 16.76
CA LYS A 123 -26.82 -4.79 15.35
C LYS A 123 -26.91 -3.28 15.06
N GLN A 124 -27.93 -2.61 15.61
CA GLN A 124 -28.10 -1.15 15.45
C GLN A 124 -26.97 -0.38 16.15
N VAL A 125 -26.59 -0.78 17.37
CA VAL A 125 -25.44 -0.20 18.08
C VAL A 125 -24.17 -0.37 17.25
N TYR A 126 -23.85 -1.57 16.79
CA TYR A 126 -22.66 -1.82 15.97
C TYR A 126 -22.65 -1.01 14.66
N LYS A 127 -23.80 -0.86 13.98
CA LYS A 127 -23.95 -0.02 12.79
C LYS A 127 -23.66 1.45 13.10
N LEU A 128 -24.22 1.98 14.19
CA LEU A 128 -23.99 3.36 14.65
C LEU A 128 -22.54 3.56 15.12
N GLU A 129 -21.89 2.55 15.70
CA GLU A 129 -20.47 2.59 16.06
C GLU A 129 -19.58 2.66 14.81
N CYS A 130 -19.86 1.86 13.76
CA CYS A 130 -19.17 1.99 12.48
C CYS A 130 -19.35 3.39 11.87
N GLU A 131 -20.59 3.89 11.80
CA GLU A 131 -20.91 5.23 11.27
C GLU A 131 -20.21 6.34 12.07
N CYS A 132 -20.16 6.25 13.40
CA CYS A 132 -19.42 7.19 14.25
C CYS A 132 -17.91 7.15 13.97
N ASN A 133 -17.32 5.97 13.79
CA ASN A 133 -15.91 5.83 13.47
C ASN A 133 -15.57 6.42 12.09
N ASP A 134 -16.38 6.16 11.07
CA ASP A 134 -16.19 6.72 9.72
C ASP A 134 -16.37 8.24 9.70
N LEU A 135 -17.36 8.78 10.42
CA LEU A 135 -17.54 10.22 10.60
C LEU A 135 -16.38 10.85 11.38
N GLN A 136 -15.82 10.17 12.39
CA GLN A 136 -14.64 10.62 13.12
C GLN A 136 -13.38 10.64 12.24
N LEU A 137 -13.20 9.64 11.37
CA LEU A 137 -12.12 9.61 10.38
C LEU A 137 -12.28 10.70 9.31
N ALA A 138 -13.50 10.91 8.80
CA ALA A 138 -13.80 11.99 7.87
C ALA A 138 -13.56 13.38 8.49
N SER A 139 -14.03 13.59 9.73
CA SER A 139 -13.78 14.80 10.52
C SER A 139 -12.28 15.04 10.72
N SER A 140 -11.52 14.00 11.06
CA SER A 140 -10.06 14.07 11.23
C SER A 140 -9.32 14.45 9.93
N ARG A 141 -9.74 13.87 8.79
CA ARG A 141 -9.21 14.21 7.45
C ARG A 141 -9.53 15.68 7.09
N ASN A 142 -10.76 16.12 7.33
CA ASN A 142 -11.20 17.50 7.08
C ASN A 142 -10.43 18.50 7.97
N LEU A 143 -10.24 18.18 9.24
CA LEU A 143 -9.46 18.99 10.18
C LEU A 143 -7.99 19.12 9.74
N GLN A 144 -7.38 18.05 9.24
CA GLN A 144 -6.03 18.13 8.67
C GLN A 144 -6.02 18.99 7.41
N LYS A 145 -6.99 18.82 6.51
CA LYS A 145 -7.08 19.63 5.28
C LYS A 145 -7.26 21.12 5.56
N ILE A 146 -7.99 21.47 6.62
CA ILE A 146 -8.11 22.85 7.11
C ILE A 146 -6.73 23.37 7.56
N LYS A 147 -6.00 22.64 8.41
CA LYS A 147 -4.64 23.02 8.84
C LYS A 147 -3.69 23.22 7.64
N ASP A 148 -3.74 22.33 6.66
CA ASP A 148 -2.90 22.44 5.46
C ASP A 148 -3.16 23.76 4.72
N LEU A 149 -4.44 24.08 4.49
CA LEU A 149 -4.91 25.32 3.87
C LEU A 149 -4.59 26.57 4.73
N GLU A 150 -4.65 26.47 6.06
CA GLU A 150 -4.21 27.53 6.97
C GLU A 150 -2.72 27.81 6.83
N THR A 151 -1.86 26.78 6.80
CA THR A 151 -0.42 26.99 6.57
C THR A 151 -0.14 27.52 5.17
N GLU A 152 -0.88 27.10 4.15
CA GLU A 152 -0.75 27.60 2.78
C GLU A 152 -1.19 29.07 2.68
N SER A 153 -2.29 29.44 3.34
CA SER A 153 -2.78 30.81 3.48
C SER A 153 -1.77 31.70 4.23
N ALA A 154 -1.16 31.20 5.31
CA ALA A 154 -0.11 31.90 6.04
C ALA A 154 1.16 32.09 5.18
N LYS A 155 1.59 31.06 4.43
CA LYS A 155 2.70 31.14 3.46
C LYS A 155 2.41 32.16 2.35
N LYS A 156 1.20 32.15 1.78
CA LYS A 156 0.72 33.13 0.79
C LYS A 156 0.68 34.55 1.35
N SER A 157 0.15 34.73 2.56
CA SER A 157 0.08 36.03 3.24
C SER A 157 1.45 36.60 3.54
N LYS A 158 2.40 35.77 4.03
CA LYS A 158 3.80 36.15 4.18
C LYS A 158 4.43 36.53 2.85
N LYS A 159 4.19 35.75 1.78
CA LYS A 159 4.72 36.04 0.44
C LYS A 159 4.18 37.35 -0.14
N ILE A 160 2.91 37.69 0.11
CA ILE A 160 2.32 38.98 -0.25
C ILE A 160 3.01 40.12 0.51
N LEU A 161 3.26 39.94 1.81
CA LEU A 161 3.94 40.93 2.65
C LEU A 161 5.43 41.11 2.25
N ASP A 162 6.13 40.02 1.92
CA ASP A 162 7.49 40.05 1.35
C ASP A 162 7.54 40.81 0.00
N LEU A 163 6.51 40.66 -0.84
CA LEU A 163 6.40 41.36 -2.12
C LEU A 163 6.03 42.83 -1.94
N GLN A 164 5.11 43.15 -1.02
CA GLN A 164 4.79 44.54 -0.66
C GLN A 164 6.02 45.26 -0.08
N GLY A 165 6.79 44.60 0.79
CA GLY A 165 8.06 45.13 1.30
C GLY A 165 9.08 45.42 0.20
N LYS A 166 9.10 44.63 -0.89
CA LYS A 166 9.95 44.86 -2.07
C LYS A 166 9.42 45.96 -3.00
N CYS A 167 8.10 46.19 -3.01
CA CYS A 167 7.49 47.33 -3.72
C CYS A 167 7.61 48.66 -2.98
N LEU A 168 8.01 48.67 -1.69
CA LEU A 168 8.17 49.89 -0.89
C LEU A 168 9.49 50.66 -1.16
N LYS A 169 9.70 51.04 -2.43
CA LYS A 169 10.49 52.23 -2.81
C LYS A 169 9.79 53.14 -3.84
N PRO A 170 8.53 53.59 -3.62
CA PRO A 170 8.03 54.76 -4.32
C PRO A 170 8.73 56.01 -3.80
N ILE A 171 9.79 56.47 -4.49
CA ILE A 171 10.33 57.81 -4.27
C ILE A 171 9.34 58.80 -4.92
N ILE A 172 8.36 59.26 -4.15
CA ILE A 172 7.46 60.34 -4.54
C ILE A 172 7.52 61.43 -3.47
N SER A 173 7.71 62.67 -3.92
CA SER A 173 7.95 63.83 -3.10
C SER A 173 6.71 64.32 -2.36
N ASN A 174 6.96 64.90 -1.18
CA ASN A 174 5.97 65.50 -0.30
C ASN A 174 5.24 66.72 -0.93
N ILE A 175 3.92 66.60 -1.10
CA ILE A 175 2.94 67.70 -0.99
C ILE A 175 1.73 67.14 -0.21
N GLY A 176 1.18 67.93 0.71
CA GLY A 176 0.18 67.47 1.70
C GLY A 176 -1.29 67.58 1.27
N ILE A 177 -2.16 67.82 2.27
CA ILE A 177 -3.63 67.62 2.28
C ILE A 177 -4.00 66.13 2.52
N GLY A 178 -4.91 65.76 3.43
CA GLY A 178 -5.62 66.58 4.43
C GLY A 178 -6.97 65.98 4.87
N ASN A 179 -6.99 65.33 6.04
CA ASN A 179 -8.16 65.00 6.88
C ASN A 179 -9.52 64.66 6.22
N LYS A 180 -9.93 63.38 6.27
CA LYS A 180 -11.25 62.92 6.78
C LYS A 180 -11.33 61.38 6.94
N LYS A 181 -12.31 60.90 7.70
CA LYS A 181 -12.59 59.48 8.00
C LYS A 181 -13.98 59.07 7.48
N ARG A 182 -14.22 57.74 7.41
CA ARG A 182 -15.53 57.05 7.27
C ARG A 182 -16.19 57.09 5.85
N PRO A 183 -17.19 56.23 5.52
CA PRO A 183 -16.91 54.81 5.20
C PRO A 183 -17.80 54.17 4.09
N CYS A 184 -17.51 52.90 3.79
CA CYS A 184 -18.47 51.82 3.45
C CYS A 184 -19.22 51.72 2.08
N TYR A 185 -19.33 50.44 1.69
CA TYR A 185 -20.30 49.77 0.81
C TYR A 185 -20.19 49.87 -0.73
N PRO A 186 -20.66 48.82 -1.47
CA PRO A 186 -20.12 48.47 -2.78
C PRO A 186 -21.16 48.36 -3.90
N LEU A 187 -20.76 48.58 -5.15
CA LEU A 187 -21.63 48.33 -6.30
C LEU A 187 -20.92 47.65 -7.49
N ARG A 188 -21.38 46.41 -7.73
CA ARG A 188 -21.59 45.73 -9.04
C ARG A 188 -20.38 45.43 -9.94
N ARG A 189 -20.36 44.17 -10.42
CA ARG A 189 -19.71 43.77 -11.67
C ARG A 189 -20.37 44.52 -12.85
N PRO A 190 -19.61 44.80 -13.92
CA PRO A 190 -20.07 44.54 -15.27
C PRO A 190 -19.60 43.15 -15.74
N VAL A 191 -20.44 42.45 -16.50
CA VAL A 191 -20.00 41.33 -17.35
C VAL A 191 -19.66 41.90 -18.72
N ILE A 192 -18.50 41.51 -19.27
CA ILE A 192 -18.17 41.66 -20.69
C ILE A 192 -17.53 40.34 -21.12
N GLU A 193 -18.02 39.76 -22.20
CA GLU A 193 -17.51 38.55 -22.84
C GLU A 193 -16.66 38.89 -24.09
N ALA A 194 -16.17 37.84 -24.75
CA ALA A 194 -15.57 37.80 -26.10
C ALA A 194 -14.06 38.13 -26.26
N GLU A 195 -13.34 37.05 -26.60
CA GLU A 195 -12.17 36.93 -27.49
C GLU A 195 -10.82 37.63 -27.19
N PRO A 196 -9.74 36.85 -27.40
CA PRO A 196 -8.64 37.31 -28.23
C PRO A 196 -8.21 36.29 -29.32
N LEU A 197 -7.87 36.80 -30.51
CA LEU A 197 -7.18 36.07 -31.60
C LEU A 197 -5.86 36.81 -31.97
N PRO A 198 -4.92 36.18 -32.73
CA PRO A 198 -3.52 36.17 -32.30
C PRO A 198 -2.53 37.04 -33.11
N LYS A 199 -1.27 37.05 -32.64
CA LYS A 199 -0.05 37.50 -33.36
C LYS A 199 1.05 36.46 -33.06
N THR A 200 1.62 35.68 -33.98
CA THR A 200 2.36 35.90 -35.25
C THR A 200 3.83 36.31 -35.08
N GLY A 201 4.76 35.53 -35.63
CA GLY A 201 6.24 35.70 -35.59
C GLY A 201 6.91 34.66 -34.66
N SER A 202 7.46 33.53 -35.13
CA SER A 202 8.64 33.32 -36.01
C SER A 202 9.96 33.71 -35.33
N SER A 203 11.01 32.87 -35.25
CA SER A 203 11.17 31.43 -35.57
C SER A 203 12.59 30.97 -35.14
N ASN A 204 12.77 29.71 -34.72
CA ASN A 204 13.91 28.83 -35.10
C ASN A 204 13.84 27.44 -34.43
N SER A 205 14.38 26.45 -35.15
CA SER A 205 14.63 25.03 -34.81
C SER A 205 15.08 24.74 -33.35
N THR A 206 14.80 23.57 -32.74
CA THR A 206 15.10 22.22 -33.28
C THR A 206 14.28 21.08 -32.61
N LEU A 207 13.95 20.06 -33.40
CA LEU A 207 13.50 18.67 -33.07
C LEU A 207 13.13 18.28 -31.61
N PRO A 208 11.91 17.78 -31.35
CA PRO A 208 11.62 16.93 -30.20
C PRO A 208 12.01 15.46 -30.51
N SER A 209 13.14 15.01 -29.97
CA SER A 209 13.49 13.58 -29.97
C SER A 209 12.67 12.81 -28.92
N THR A 210 12.41 11.52 -29.16
CA THR A 210 11.73 10.63 -28.22
C THR A 210 12.62 10.27 -27.03
N HIS A 211 12.59 11.05 -25.93
CA HIS A 211 12.90 10.59 -24.56
C HIS A 211 12.59 11.70 -23.53
N ALA A 212 11.35 11.71 -23.00
CA ALA A 212 10.96 12.62 -21.91
C ALA A 212 9.75 12.08 -21.11
N VAL A 213 9.87 10.87 -20.56
CA VAL A 213 9.05 10.49 -19.39
C VAL A 213 9.79 11.04 -18.18
N GLU A 214 9.21 12.02 -17.49
CA GLU A 214 9.77 12.49 -16.22
C GLU A 214 9.90 11.30 -15.25
N PRO A 215 11.02 11.16 -14.52
CA PRO A 215 11.16 10.14 -13.49
C PRO A 215 10.23 10.51 -12.33
N LYS A 216 8.96 10.11 -12.44
CA LYS A 216 8.02 10.21 -11.34
C LYS A 216 8.56 9.34 -10.21
N ILE A 217 9.08 10.00 -9.18
CA ILE A 217 9.55 9.37 -7.96
C ILE A 217 8.34 8.67 -7.34
N LEU A 218 8.21 7.37 -7.63
CA LEU A 218 7.24 6.51 -6.97
C LEU A 218 7.72 6.36 -5.54
N ASP A 219 6.98 6.97 -4.62
CA ASP A 219 7.25 6.83 -3.21
C ASP A 219 6.95 5.38 -2.78
N LEU A 220 8.01 4.58 -2.67
CA LEU A 220 7.92 3.19 -2.21
C LEU A 220 7.42 3.10 -0.76
N LEU A 221 7.57 4.14 0.06
CA LEU A 221 6.96 4.19 1.38
C LEU A 221 5.44 4.35 1.23
N SER A 222 4.96 5.31 0.45
CA SER A 222 3.51 5.42 0.16
C SER A 222 2.90 4.15 -0.44
N MET A 223 3.62 3.41 -1.29
CA MET A 223 3.16 2.11 -1.80
C MET A 223 3.18 1.00 -0.73
N ALA A 224 4.20 0.97 0.14
CA ALA A 224 4.28 0.03 1.25
C ALA A 224 3.20 0.33 2.32
N ASP A 225 2.99 1.59 2.67
CA ASP A 225 1.93 2.08 3.56
C ASP A 225 0.54 1.76 3.00
N HIS A 226 0.33 1.94 1.69
CA HIS A 226 -0.93 1.54 1.06
C HIS A 226 -1.14 0.02 1.15
N ARG A 227 -0.12 -0.80 0.86
CA ARG A 227 -0.20 -2.27 1.00
C ARG A 227 -0.41 -2.70 2.46
N MET A 228 0.27 -2.07 3.40
CA MET A 228 0.08 -2.26 4.84
C MET A 228 -1.33 -1.85 5.28
N SER A 229 -1.89 -0.77 4.74
CA SER A 229 -3.27 -0.34 5.02
C SER A 229 -4.29 -1.35 4.48
N CYS A 230 -4.09 -1.88 3.27
CA CYS A 230 -4.97 -2.91 2.71
C CYS A 230 -4.91 -4.21 3.52
N LEU A 231 -3.71 -4.72 3.82
CA LEU A 231 -3.53 -5.90 4.65
C LEU A 231 -4.04 -5.69 6.09
N SER A 232 -3.89 -4.49 6.65
CA SER A 232 -4.45 -4.16 7.97
C SER A 232 -5.98 -4.15 7.94
N HIS A 233 -6.58 -3.60 6.89
CA HIS A 233 -8.03 -3.59 6.71
C HIS A 233 -8.59 -5.02 6.57
N GLU A 234 -7.92 -5.87 5.78
CA GLU A 234 -8.25 -7.28 5.64
C GLU A 234 -8.10 -8.06 6.97
N VAL A 235 -7.02 -7.81 7.72
CA VAL A 235 -6.86 -8.37 9.08
C VAL A 235 -7.95 -7.87 10.04
N THR A 236 -8.42 -6.62 9.93
CA THR A 236 -9.57 -6.15 10.75
C THR A 236 -10.89 -6.78 10.31
N LYS A 237 -11.11 -6.97 9.01
CA LYS A 237 -12.29 -7.64 8.46
C LYS A 237 -12.37 -9.09 8.94
N LEU A 238 -11.30 -9.87 8.76
CA LEU A 238 -11.20 -11.26 9.21
C LEU A 238 -11.35 -11.41 10.73
N LYS A 239 -10.87 -10.44 11.52
CA LYS A 239 -11.12 -10.39 12.98
C LYS A 239 -12.59 -10.11 13.32
N GLY A 240 -13.26 -9.21 12.59
CA GLY A 240 -14.69 -8.96 12.74
C GLY A 240 -15.53 -10.18 12.40
N GLU A 241 -15.21 -10.87 11.30
CA GLU A 241 -15.85 -12.12 10.89
C GLU A 241 -15.62 -13.24 11.91
N LEU A 242 -14.41 -13.39 12.44
CA LEU A 242 -14.11 -14.36 13.51
C LEU A 242 -14.88 -14.04 14.81
N SER A 243 -15.01 -12.76 15.19
CA SER A 243 -15.81 -12.35 16.34
C SER A 243 -17.28 -12.70 16.13
N LEU A 244 -17.85 -12.37 14.97
CA LEU A 244 -19.23 -12.65 14.62
C LEU A 244 -19.53 -14.16 14.63
N GLN A 245 -18.61 -15.00 14.13
CA GLN A 245 -18.76 -16.46 14.21
C GLN A 245 -18.63 -16.98 15.65
N THR A 246 -17.79 -16.37 16.48
CA THR A 246 -17.67 -16.71 17.91
C THR A 246 -18.97 -16.40 18.66
N ASP A 247 -19.57 -15.22 18.41
CA ASP A 247 -20.88 -14.84 18.96
C ASP A 247 -22.01 -15.75 18.47
N ASN A 248 -22.00 -16.12 17.18
CA ASN A 248 -22.97 -17.08 16.63
C ASN A 248 -22.88 -18.42 17.37
N VAL A 249 -21.69 -19.00 17.51
CA VAL A 249 -21.44 -20.25 18.24
C VAL A 249 -21.89 -20.14 19.70
N TYR A 250 -21.58 -19.04 20.38
CA TYR A 250 -22.01 -18.82 21.77
C TYR A 250 -23.55 -18.78 21.89
N THR A 251 -24.25 -18.10 20.98
CA THR A 251 -25.73 -18.06 21.03
C THR A 251 -26.37 -19.40 20.68
N LEU A 252 -25.78 -20.19 19.76
CA LEU A 252 -26.22 -21.55 19.46
C LEU A 252 -26.01 -22.50 20.65
N GLN A 253 -24.86 -22.42 21.34
CA GLN A 253 -24.61 -23.15 22.58
C GLN A 253 -25.62 -22.77 23.66
N SER A 254 -25.89 -21.48 23.85
CA SER A 254 -26.90 -21.00 24.81
C SER A 254 -28.28 -21.60 24.52
N GLN A 255 -28.75 -21.53 23.28
CA GLN A 255 -30.03 -22.13 22.85
C GLN A 255 -30.06 -23.65 23.05
N LEU A 256 -28.95 -24.36 22.76
CA LEU A 256 -28.87 -25.80 22.97
C LEU A 256 -29.06 -26.16 24.45
N THR A 257 -28.42 -25.42 25.38
CA THR A 257 -28.62 -25.65 26.83
C THR A 257 -30.03 -25.32 27.33
N THR A 258 -30.78 -24.40 26.71
CA THR A 258 -32.18 -24.15 27.12
C THR A 258 -33.11 -25.25 26.63
N LYS A 259 -32.94 -25.75 25.40
CA LYS A 259 -33.70 -26.91 24.91
C LYS A 259 -33.35 -28.20 25.67
N GLU A 260 -32.10 -28.39 26.10
CA GLU A 260 -31.71 -29.53 26.96
C GLU A 260 -32.34 -29.46 28.36
N LYS A 261 -32.43 -28.27 28.97
CA LYS A 261 -33.17 -28.07 30.24
C LYS A 261 -34.64 -28.43 30.08
N GLU A 262 -35.28 -28.02 29.00
CA GLU A 262 -36.68 -28.36 28.73
C GLU A 262 -36.87 -29.86 28.43
N ILE A 263 -35.95 -30.49 27.71
CA ILE A 263 -35.93 -31.96 27.52
C ILE A 263 -35.85 -32.67 28.88
N MET A 264 -35.08 -32.17 29.85
CA MET A 264 -35.07 -32.72 31.21
C MET A 264 -36.36 -32.42 31.99
N ARG A 265 -36.97 -31.23 31.85
CA ARG A 265 -38.27 -30.91 32.46
C ARG A 265 -39.37 -31.85 31.95
N LEU A 266 -39.47 -32.02 30.64
CA LEU A 266 -40.46 -32.89 29.99
C LEU A 266 -40.25 -34.37 30.37
N LYS A 267 -39.00 -34.87 30.39
CA LYS A 267 -38.70 -36.22 30.90
C LYS A 267 -39.19 -36.41 32.34
N LYS A 268 -38.92 -35.46 33.22
CA LYS A 268 -39.33 -35.52 34.64
C LYS A 268 -40.85 -35.47 34.83
N LEU A 269 -41.62 -34.80 33.95
CA LEU A 269 -43.08 -34.90 33.94
C LEU A 269 -43.57 -36.29 33.49
N LEU A 270 -42.88 -36.94 32.54
CA LEU A 270 -43.27 -38.24 31.99
C LEU A 270 -42.95 -39.42 32.93
N GLU A 271 -41.93 -39.29 33.79
CA GLU A 271 -41.49 -40.33 34.73
C GLU A 271 -42.54 -40.71 35.80
N GLY A 272 -43.56 -39.88 36.04
CA GLY A 272 -44.63 -40.14 37.02
C GLY A 272 -45.90 -40.80 36.46
N GLY A 273 -46.02 -41.02 35.14
CA GLY A 273 -47.25 -41.49 34.50
C GLY A 273 -47.46 -43.01 34.55
N ARG A 274 -48.70 -43.47 34.32
CA ARG A 274 -48.91 -44.87 33.88
C ARG A 274 -48.16 -45.05 32.55
N PRO A 275 -47.36 -46.12 32.37
CA PRO A 275 -46.63 -46.32 31.12
C PRO A 275 -47.60 -46.46 29.94
N TYR A 276 -47.23 -45.90 28.79
CA TYR A 276 -48.04 -45.89 27.56
C TYR A 276 -48.54 -47.30 27.16
N SER A 277 -47.75 -48.34 27.44
CA SER A 277 -48.08 -49.75 27.21
C SER A 277 -49.20 -50.32 28.11
N ALA A 278 -49.57 -49.63 29.19
CA ALA A 278 -50.74 -49.93 30.01
C ALA A 278 -51.98 -49.19 29.48
N VAL A 279 -51.86 -47.89 29.20
CA VAL A 279 -52.95 -47.07 28.64
C VAL A 279 -53.45 -47.64 27.29
N ALA A 280 -52.53 -48.12 26.45
CA ALA A 280 -52.84 -48.79 25.19
C ALA A 280 -53.52 -50.18 25.33
N LYS A 281 -53.59 -50.75 26.55
CA LYS A 281 -54.35 -51.97 26.87
C LYS A 281 -55.72 -51.66 27.48
N ASP A 282 -55.83 -50.57 28.25
CA ASP A 282 -57.07 -50.15 28.91
C ASP A 282 -58.06 -49.46 27.95
N CYS A 283 -57.60 -48.98 26.78
CA CYS A 283 -58.46 -48.46 25.70
C CYS A 283 -59.33 -49.59 25.10
N LEU A 284 -60.60 -49.69 25.53
CA LEU A 284 -61.62 -50.63 25.00
C LEU A 284 -61.92 -50.48 23.50
N CYS A 285 -61.37 -49.42 22.90
CA CYS A 285 -61.33 -48.90 21.54
C CYS A 285 -61.03 -49.89 20.39
N LYS A 286 -60.94 -51.20 20.64
CA LYS A 286 -60.56 -52.25 19.67
C LYS A 286 -61.41 -53.54 19.76
N LYS A 287 -62.62 -53.47 20.33
CA LYS A 287 -63.50 -54.65 20.57
C LYS A 287 -64.90 -54.57 19.94
N VAL A 288 -65.08 -53.81 18.86
CA VAL A 288 -66.41 -53.63 18.21
C VAL A 288 -66.61 -54.50 16.97
N ASP A 289 -65.56 -54.78 16.20
CA ASP A 289 -65.64 -55.34 14.82
C ASP A 289 -66.24 -56.76 14.65
N LYS A 290 -66.68 -57.45 15.71
CA LYS A 290 -67.06 -58.89 15.64
C LYS A 290 -68.29 -59.32 16.46
N MET A 291 -69.28 -58.46 16.66
CA MET A 291 -70.57 -58.91 17.22
C MET A 291 -71.80 -58.30 16.52
N HIS A 292 -71.93 -58.58 15.22
CA HIS A 292 -73.12 -58.25 14.45
C HIS A 292 -74.21 -59.32 14.69
N VAL A 293 -75.01 -59.13 15.76
CA VAL A 293 -76.23 -59.92 16.01
C VAL A 293 -77.42 -58.97 16.10
N VAL A 294 -78.19 -58.95 15.00
CA VAL A 294 -79.57 -58.48 14.84
C VAL A 294 -80.18 -57.76 16.05
N SER A 295 -80.24 -56.44 15.99
CA SER A 295 -81.20 -55.62 16.72
C SER A 295 -81.51 -54.36 15.90
N HIS A 296 -82.69 -53.82 16.15
CA HIS A 296 -83.25 -52.60 15.55
C HIS A 296 -82.33 -51.39 15.73
N ASP A 297 -81.94 -50.71 14.65
CA ASP A 297 -82.48 -49.39 14.26
C ASP A 297 -81.76 -48.84 13.00
N THR A 298 -82.39 -47.89 12.29
CA THR A 298 -82.00 -47.54 10.90
C THR A 298 -80.97 -46.41 10.76
N ASP A 299 -80.74 -45.60 11.80
CA ASP A 299 -79.98 -44.36 11.66
C ASP A 299 -78.46 -44.54 11.88
N GLU A 300 -78.02 -45.38 12.83
CA GLU A 300 -76.58 -45.61 13.10
C GLU A 300 -75.81 -46.11 11.87
N ASN A 301 -76.48 -46.84 10.97
CA ASN A 301 -75.90 -47.38 9.75
C ASN A 301 -75.56 -46.28 8.71
N ASN A 302 -76.17 -45.10 8.83
CA ASN A 302 -75.88 -43.95 7.97
C ASN A 302 -74.63 -43.20 8.47
N ASP A 303 -74.53 -42.97 9.79
CA ASP A 303 -73.35 -42.34 10.41
C ASP A 303 -72.09 -43.20 10.28
N LEU A 304 -72.21 -44.53 10.45
CA LEU A 304 -71.08 -45.45 10.23
C LEU A 304 -70.56 -45.40 8.79
N LYS A 305 -71.44 -45.17 7.82
CA LYS A 305 -71.12 -45.02 6.39
C LYS A 305 -70.46 -43.68 6.08
N ILE A 306 -70.94 -42.59 6.67
CA ILE A 306 -70.32 -41.25 6.59
C ILE A 306 -68.91 -41.29 7.19
N LEU A 307 -68.74 -41.93 8.34
CA LEU A 307 -67.43 -42.11 8.99
C LEU A 307 -66.46 -42.96 8.14
N LEU A 308 -66.97 -43.99 7.46
CA LEU A 308 -66.19 -44.80 6.50
C LEU A 308 -65.75 -43.99 5.27
N GLN A 309 -66.60 -43.11 4.73
CA GLN A 309 -66.21 -42.22 3.63
C GLN A 309 -65.17 -41.19 4.08
N SER A 310 -65.38 -40.53 5.23
CA SER A 310 -64.42 -39.57 5.80
C SER A 310 -63.06 -40.23 6.08
N LYS A 311 -63.04 -41.46 6.61
CA LYS A 311 -61.82 -42.25 6.75
C LYS A 311 -61.11 -42.44 5.39
N GLN A 312 -61.85 -42.80 4.35
CA GLN A 312 -61.29 -43.07 3.02
C GLN A 312 -60.75 -41.81 2.34
N GLU A 313 -61.40 -40.66 2.55
CA GLU A 313 -60.92 -39.34 2.13
C GLU A 313 -59.64 -38.94 2.87
N LEU A 314 -59.57 -39.16 4.19
CA LEU A 314 -58.35 -38.91 4.98
C LEU A 314 -57.19 -39.85 4.60
N GLU A 315 -57.46 -41.12 4.30
CA GLU A 315 -56.46 -42.07 3.78
C GLU A 315 -55.91 -41.62 2.40
N GLN A 316 -56.75 -41.03 1.54
CA GLN A 316 -56.30 -40.46 0.27
C GLN A 316 -55.53 -39.13 0.45
N GLN A 317 -56.00 -38.21 1.30
CA GLN A 317 -55.29 -36.97 1.60
C GLN A 317 -53.89 -37.24 2.19
N LEU A 318 -53.77 -38.23 3.09
CA LEU A 318 -52.49 -38.69 3.62
C LEU A 318 -51.57 -39.20 2.50
N LYS A 319 -52.08 -40.00 1.57
CA LYS A 319 -51.33 -40.52 0.43
C LYS A 319 -50.86 -39.40 -0.52
N GLU A 320 -51.69 -38.39 -0.76
CA GLU A 320 -51.32 -37.21 -1.56
C GLU A 320 -50.30 -36.31 -0.86
N ALA A 321 -50.40 -36.14 0.46
CA ALA A 321 -49.40 -35.42 1.26
C ALA A 321 -48.04 -36.13 1.25
N VAL A 322 -48.03 -37.47 1.39
CA VAL A 322 -46.82 -38.29 1.30
C VAL A 322 -46.21 -38.23 -0.10
N ASN A 323 -47.00 -38.24 -1.18
CA ASN A 323 -46.49 -38.07 -2.54
C ASN A 323 -45.82 -36.69 -2.73
N LYS A 324 -46.46 -35.61 -2.26
CA LYS A 324 -45.90 -34.25 -2.29
C LYS A 324 -44.60 -34.14 -1.47
N GLN A 325 -44.51 -34.85 -0.35
CA GLN A 325 -43.29 -34.94 0.45
C GLN A 325 -42.14 -35.62 -0.32
N HIS A 326 -42.40 -36.72 -1.04
CA HIS A 326 -41.40 -37.39 -1.86
C HIS A 326 -40.95 -36.52 -3.05
N GLU A 327 -41.87 -35.78 -3.67
CA GLU A 327 -41.53 -34.84 -4.75
C GLU A 327 -40.65 -33.69 -4.24
N ALA A 328 -41.03 -33.05 -3.12
CA ALA A 328 -40.21 -32.02 -2.48
C ALA A 328 -38.84 -32.55 -2.03
N MET A 329 -38.77 -33.79 -1.53
CA MET A 329 -37.51 -34.45 -1.17
C MET A 329 -36.62 -34.72 -2.40
N SER A 330 -37.20 -35.12 -3.54
CA SER A 330 -36.46 -35.29 -4.80
C SER A 330 -35.94 -33.96 -5.36
N GLN A 331 -36.71 -32.87 -5.22
CA GLN A 331 -36.26 -31.52 -5.57
C GLN A 331 -35.12 -31.06 -4.65
N ALA A 332 -35.25 -31.26 -3.34
CA ALA A 332 -34.21 -30.95 -2.36
C ALA A 332 -32.91 -31.75 -2.60
N MET A 333 -33.02 -33.03 -2.99
CA MET A 333 -31.86 -33.86 -3.32
C MET A 333 -31.12 -33.34 -4.56
N LYS A 334 -31.83 -32.96 -5.63
CA LYS A 334 -31.22 -32.35 -6.83
C LYS A 334 -30.57 -30.99 -6.56
N LEU A 335 -31.15 -30.20 -5.64
CA LEU A 335 -30.54 -28.95 -5.19
C LEU A 335 -29.29 -29.20 -4.36
N ALA A 336 -29.26 -30.26 -3.53
CA ALA A 336 -28.05 -30.67 -2.81
C ALA A 336 -26.95 -31.16 -3.76
N GLU A 337 -27.29 -31.98 -4.76
CA GLU A 337 -26.38 -32.42 -5.83
C GLU A 337 -25.78 -31.21 -6.58
N ARG A 338 -26.61 -30.25 -7.01
CA ARG A 338 -26.11 -29.05 -7.69
C ARG A 338 -25.30 -28.12 -6.78
N ASN A 339 -25.59 -28.07 -5.49
CA ASN A 339 -24.75 -27.34 -4.52
C ASN A 339 -23.38 -28.02 -4.36
N GLU A 340 -23.31 -29.36 -4.33
CA GLU A 340 -22.04 -30.09 -4.27
C GLU A 340 -21.19 -29.89 -5.55
N GLU A 341 -21.83 -29.72 -6.70
CA GLU A 341 -21.17 -29.29 -7.95
C GLU A 341 -20.67 -27.85 -7.87
N LEU A 342 -21.49 -26.90 -7.43
CA LEU A 342 -21.09 -25.50 -7.24
C LEU A 342 -19.92 -25.37 -6.26
N GLU A 343 -19.89 -26.16 -5.20
CA GLU A 343 -18.74 -26.21 -4.29
C GLU A 343 -17.47 -26.76 -4.96
N LYS A 344 -17.57 -27.68 -5.92
CA LYS A 344 -16.41 -28.16 -6.71
C LYS A 344 -15.93 -27.05 -7.64
N GLU A 345 -16.84 -26.43 -8.39
CA GLU A 345 -16.55 -25.29 -9.26
C GLU A 345 -15.87 -24.15 -8.49
N LEU A 346 -16.31 -23.82 -7.27
CA LEU A 346 -15.69 -22.82 -6.41
C LEU A 346 -14.28 -23.23 -5.95
N ARG A 347 -14.08 -24.48 -5.50
CA ARG A 347 -12.74 -24.98 -5.12
C ARG A 347 -11.76 -25.00 -6.30
N ASP A 348 -12.23 -25.31 -7.51
CA ASP A 348 -11.42 -25.26 -8.72
C ASP A 348 -11.04 -23.82 -9.10
N ILE A 349 -11.97 -22.86 -8.91
CA ILE A 349 -11.68 -21.42 -9.07
C ILE A 349 -10.64 -20.94 -8.04
N ASP A 350 -10.77 -21.33 -6.76
CA ASP A 350 -9.78 -21.00 -5.72
C ASP A 350 -8.39 -21.56 -6.06
N HIS A 351 -8.31 -22.80 -6.54
CA HIS A 351 -7.05 -23.41 -6.99
C HIS A 351 -6.43 -22.68 -8.19
N ILE A 352 -7.24 -22.25 -9.16
CA ILE A 352 -6.78 -21.44 -10.31
C ILE A 352 -6.29 -20.07 -9.82
N ALA A 353 -7.02 -19.41 -8.92
CA ALA A 353 -6.65 -18.11 -8.36
C ALA A 353 -5.30 -18.18 -7.62
N LEU A 354 -5.10 -19.18 -6.77
CA LEU A 354 -3.83 -19.41 -6.06
C LEU A 354 -2.67 -19.72 -7.01
N SER A 355 -2.91 -20.46 -8.10
CA SER A 355 -1.88 -20.71 -9.12
C SER A 355 -1.48 -19.43 -9.85
N VAL A 356 -2.46 -18.62 -10.27
CA VAL A 356 -2.21 -17.33 -10.94
C VAL A 356 -1.50 -16.35 -9.99
N GLU A 357 -1.85 -16.32 -8.71
CA GLU A 357 -1.15 -15.49 -7.72
C GLU A 357 0.31 -15.95 -7.53
N ALA A 358 0.57 -17.26 -7.50
CA ALA A 358 1.92 -17.81 -7.40
C ALA A 358 2.78 -17.43 -8.63
N ASP A 359 2.22 -17.53 -9.84
CA ASP A 359 2.90 -17.11 -11.08
C ASP A 359 3.16 -15.60 -11.12
N CYS A 360 2.18 -14.77 -10.72
CA CYS A 360 2.36 -13.33 -10.59
C CYS A 360 3.43 -12.97 -9.55
N ASN A 361 3.43 -13.60 -8.38
CA ASN A 361 4.46 -13.41 -7.35
C ASN A 361 5.86 -13.83 -7.84
N SER A 362 5.94 -14.90 -8.64
CA SER A 362 7.19 -15.35 -9.29
C SER A 362 7.70 -14.32 -10.31
N ALA A 363 6.82 -13.82 -11.19
CA ALA A 363 7.15 -12.79 -12.18
C ALA A 363 7.58 -11.46 -11.53
N VAL A 364 6.90 -11.03 -10.46
CA VAL A 364 7.29 -9.85 -9.66
C VAL A 364 8.66 -10.05 -9.02
N LYS A 365 8.96 -11.24 -8.49
CA LYS A 365 10.26 -11.57 -7.89
C LYS A 365 11.41 -11.51 -8.90
N GLU A 366 11.22 -11.98 -10.13
CA GLU A 366 12.24 -11.87 -11.18
C GLU A 366 12.36 -10.44 -11.74
N ASN A 367 11.25 -9.70 -11.83
CA ASN A 367 11.30 -8.28 -12.20
C ASN A 367 12.08 -7.47 -11.14
N ASN A 368 11.86 -7.72 -9.84
CA ASN A 368 12.63 -7.09 -8.77
C ASN A 368 14.13 -7.43 -8.86
N ARG A 369 14.50 -8.69 -9.15
CA ARG A 369 15.90 -9.06 -9.45
C ARG A 369 16.47 -8.32 -10.66
N ARG A 370 15.65 -8.08 -11.70
CA ARG A 370 16.06 -7.28 -12.87
C ARG A 370 16.25 -5.80 -12.48
N VAL A 371 15.40 -5.25 -11.61
CA VAL A 371 15.56 -3.87 -11.08
C VAL A 371 16.85 -3.75 -10.29
N TYR A 372 17.16 -4.67 -9.35
CA TYR A 372 18.42 -4.64 -8.61
C TYR A 372 19.65 -4.67 -9.54
N ARG A 373 19.68 -5.57 -10.54
CA ARG A 373 20.75 -5.64 -11.57
C ARG A 373 20.82 -4.43 -12.51
N LEU A 374 19.84 -3.53 -12.47
CA LEU A 374 19.85 -2.23 -13.18
C LEU A 374 20.22 -1.07 -12.27
N GLN A 375 19.96 -1.18 -10.96
CA GLN A 375 20.42 -0.23 -9.95
C GLN A 375 21.94 -0.36 -9.74
N GLU A 376 22.44 -1.59 -9.56
CA GLU A 376 23.88 -1.91 -9.48
C GLU A 376 24.65 -1.32 -10.67
N LYS A 377 24.14 -1.53 -11.90
CA LYS A 377 24.73 -0.96 -13.13
C LYS A 377 24.59 0.55 -13.29
N LEU A 378 23.63 1.17 -12.60
CA LEU A 378 23.52 2.62 -12.55
C LEU A 378 24.52 3.21 -11.55
N GLU A 379 24.73 2.53 -10.41
CA GLU A 379 25.74 2.86 -9.41
C GLU A 379 27.16 2.73 -10.00
N ASP A 380 27.47 1.62 -10.70
CA ASP A 380 28.73 1.43 -11.45
C ASP A 380 29.02 2.59 -12.43
N VAL A 381 28.00 3.04 -13.15
CA VAL A 381 28.11 4.12 -14.16
C VAL A 381 28.20 5.48 -13.49
N MET A 382 27.54 5.69 -12.35
CA MET A 382 27.68 6.92 -11.55
C MET A 382 29.08 7.03 -10.94
N GLU A 383 29.67 5.94 -10.46
CA GLU A 383 31.07 5.93 -9.99
C GLU A 383 32.03 6.23 -11.14
N GLN A 384 31.88 5.60 -12.31
CA GLN A 384 32.67 5.91 -13.50
C GLN A 384 32.56 7.37 -13.94
N VAL A 385 31.35 7.94 -13.94
CA VAL A 385 31.15 9.38 -14.22
C VAL A 385 31.90 10.24 -13.20
N HIS A 386 31.83 9.91 -11.91
CA HIS A 386 32.51 10.71 -10.89
C HIS A 386 34.04 10.61 -10.96
N VAL A 387 34.58 9.43 -11.28
CA VAL A 387 36.02 9.26 -11.59
C VAL A 387 36.41 10.18 -12.77
N LEU A 388 35.68 10.12 -13.88
CA LEU A 388 35.94 10.98 -15.06
C LEU A 388 35.78 12.48 -14.75
N GLU A 389 34.86 12.88 -13.87
CA GLU A 389 34.76 14.26 -13.38
C GLU A 389 36.01 14.68 -12.61
N THR A 390 36.56 13.81 -11.74
CA THR A 390 37.79 14.11 -10.99
C THR A 390 39.02 14.17 -11.89
N GLU A 391 39.16 13.27 -12.87
CA GLU A 391 40.22 13.32 -13.88
C GLU A 391 40.14 14.60 -14.71
N LEU A 392 38.94 14.98 -15.16
CA LEU A 392 38.71 16.20 -15.93
C LEU A 392 38.99 17.45 -15.07
N ALA A 393 38.69 17.41 -13.78
CA ALA A 393 39.08 18.46 -12.83
C ALA A 393 40.61 18.55 -12.62
N VAL A 394 41.33 17.43 -12.57
CA VAL A 394 42.80 17.40 -12.54
C VAL A 394 43.37 17.98 -13.84
N LYS A 395 42.90 17.54 -15.01
CA LYS A 395 43.35 18.08 -16.31
C LYS A 395 43.05 19.56 -16.49
N ARG A 396 41.97 20.09 -15.89
CA ARG A 396 41.72 21.53 -15.81
C ARG A 396 42.76 22.29 -14.98
N ARG A 397 43.31 21.70 -13.91
CA ARG A 397 44.41 22.32 -13.12
C ARG A 397 45.72 22.31 -13.89
N GLU A 398 46.10 21.17 -14.49
CA GLU A 398 47.30 21.07 -15.35
C GLU A 398 47.31 22.14 -16.45
N VAL A 399 46.16 22.36 -17.12
CA VAL A 399 46.02 23.41 -18.14
C VAL A 399 46.14 24.82 -17.56
N GLN A 400 45.67 25.06 -16.33
CA GLN A 400 45.82 26.36 -15.65
C GLN A 400 47.28 26.63 -15.26
N GLU A 401 47.98 25.62 -14.73
CA GLU A 401 49.40 25.67 -14.36
C GLU A 401 50.27 25.95 -15.60
N LEU A 402 50.13 25.15 -16.66
CA LEU A 402 50.83 25.38 -17.94
C LEU A 402 50.50 26.73 -18.59
N THR A 403 49.31 27.29 -18.35
CA THR A 403 48.95 28.64 -18.82
C THR A 403 49.66 29.73 -18.01
N ALA A 404 49.82 29.54 -16.70
CA ALA A 404 50.58 30.44 -15.83
C ALA A 404 52.07 30.43 -16.19
N ASP A 405 52.67 29.25 -16.37
CA ASP A 405 54.06 29.08 -16.81
C ASP A 405 54.32 29.72 -18.18
N LEU A 406 53.35 29.60 -19.10
CA LEU A 406 53.44 30.24 -20.42
C LEU A 406 53.42 31.77 -20.32
N GLU A 407 52.62 32.37 -19.43
CA GLU A 407 52.68 33.83 -19.21
C GLU A 407 53.93 34.28 -18.42
N ALA A 408 54.45 33.45 -17.52
CA ALA A 408 55.75 33.70 -16.88
C ALA A 408 56.88 33.74 -17.93
N CYS A 409 56.99 32.71 -18.79
CA CYS A 409 57.92 32.67 -19.92
C CYS A 409 57.74 33.87 -20.87
N LYS A 410 56.50 34.28 -21.16
CA LYS A 410 56.23 35.49 -21.97
C LYS A 410 56.67 36.78 -21.26
N LEU A 411 56.55 36.87 -19.93
CA LEU A 411 57.01 38.03 -19.15
C LEU A 411 58.55 38.09 -19.11
N GLU A 412 59.21 36.95 -18.91
CA GLU A 412 60.67 36.85 -18.95
C GLU A 412 61.22 37.22 -20.34
N LYS A 413 60.63 36.72 -21.42
CA LYS A 413 60.98 37.13 -22.79
C LYS A 413 60.90 38.65 -22.98
N ARG A 414 59.89 39.32 -22.41
CA ARG A 414 59.76 40.79 -22.43
C ARG A 414 60.82 41.48 -21.55
N ASN A 415 61.30 40.85 -20.48
CA ASN A 415 62.43 41.35 -19.68
C ASN A 415 63.74 41.26 -20.47
N ILE A 416 64.07 40.07 -20.99
CA ILE A 416 65.28 39.83 -21.79
C ILE A 416 65.34 40.76 -22.99
N GLN A 417 64.21 40.96 -23.70
CA GLN A 417 64.15 41.87 -24.83
C GLN A 417 64.44 43.33 -24.44
N ARG A 418 63.91 43.82 -23.31
CA ARG A 418 64.25 45.17 -22.80
C ARG A 418 65.74 45.32 -22.46
N THR A 419 66.36 44.29 -21.88
CA THR A 419 67.80 44.28 -21.59
C THR A 419 68.63 44.28 -22.88
N LEU A 420 68.21 43.53 -23.90
CA LEU A 420 68.83 43.53 -25.23
C LEU A 420 68.72 44.91 -25.91
N GLU A 421 67.56 45.56 -25.81
CA GLU A 421 67.34 46.91 -26.36
C GLU A 421 68.22 47.96 -25.65
N SER A 422 68.38 47.90 -24.32
CA SER A 422 69.32 48.79 -23.58
C SER A 422 70.77 48.58 -24.00
N THR A 423 71.23 47.32 -24.01
CA THR A 423 72.62 46.98 -24.36
C THR A 423 72.95 47.29 -25.83
N LEU A 424 71.98 47.23 -26.74
CA LEU A 424 72.14 47.70 -28.13
C LEU A 424 72.27 49.22 -28.23
N GLU A 425 71.51 49.99 -27.45
CA GLU A 425 71.64 51.46 -27.40
C GLU A 425 72.93 51.90 -26.69
N GLU A 426 73.39 51.17 -25.66
CA GLU A 426 74.72 51.34 -25.06
C GLU A 426 75.84 51.04 -26.06
N LYS A 427 75.77 49.92 -26.78
CA LYS A 427 76.70 49.59 -27.87
C LYS A 427 76.73 50.70 -28.92
N LYS A 428 75.58 51.24 -29.31
CA LYS A 428 75.46 52.35 -30.27
C LYS A 428 76.08 53.65 -29.74
N LYS A 429 75.90 53.99 -28.45
CA LYS A 429 76.59 55.11 -27.79
C LYS A 429 78.11 54.91 -27.81
N ILE A 430 78.60 53.70 -27.51
CA ILE A 430 80.01 53.34 -27.56
C ILE A 430 80.56 53.45 -28.99
N THR A 431 79.85 52.90 -30.00
CA THR A 431 80.23 53.03 -31.42
C THR A 431 80.29 54.51 -31.86
N ASN A 432 79.31 55.32 -31.47
CA ASN A 432 79.36 56.76 -31.73
C ASN A 432 80.55 57.45 -31.05
N LYS A 433 80.92 57.02 -29.84
CA LYS A 433 82.09 57.55 -29.14
C LYS A 433 83.41 57.10 -29.76
N ILE A 434 83.50 55.85 -30.26
CA ILE A 434 84.63 55.36 -31.05
C ILE A 434 84.75 56.20 -32.32
N ASN A 435 83.67 56.39 -33.09
CA ASN A 435 83.69 57.21 -34.31
C ASN A 435 84.14 58.66 -34.03
N GLN A 436 83.71 59.27 -32.92
CA GLN A 436 84.23 60.58 -32.48
C GLN A 436 85.74 60.54 -32.19
N LEU A 437 86.21 59.52 -31.48
CA LEU A 437 87.62 59.36 -31.16
C LEU A 437 88.47 59.11 -32.42
N THR A 438 87.99 58.33 -33.38
CA THR A 438 88.67 58.10 -34.67
C THR A 438 88.73 59.38 -35.53
N ILE A 439 87.73 60.26 -35.46
CA ILE A 439 87.79 61.59 -36.11
C ILE A 439 88.86 62.47 -35.44
N ILE A 440 88.92 62.47 -34.10
CA ILE A 440 89.94 63.21 -33.35
C ILE A 440 91.34 62.66 -33.63
N GLU A 441 91.52 61.34 -33.55
CA GLU A 441 92.74 60.61 -33.89
C GLU A 441 93.21 60.93 -35.31
N LYS A 442 92.30 60.94 -36.30
CA LYS A 442 92.65 61.36 -37.65
C LYS A 442 93.12 62.82 -37.67
N SER A 443 92.40 63.75 -37.04
CA SER A 443 92.82 65.17 -37.03
C SER A 443 94.17 65.39 -36.33
N LEU A 444 94.50 64.58 -35.32
CA LEU A 444 95.81 64.58 -34.66
C LEU A 444 96.89 63.96 -35.55
N ASN A 445 96.57 62.92 -36.32
CA ASN A 445 97.52 62.34 -37.30
C ASN A 445 97.77 63.27 -38.49
N ASP A 446 96.73 63.94 -39.01
CA ASP A 446 96.84 64.97 -40.05
C ASP A 446 97.73 66.15 -39.55
N GLU A 447 97.59 66.53 -38.27
CA GLU A 447 98.43 67.54 -37.60
C GLU A 447 99.87 67.06 -37.34
N ILE A 448 100.07 65.78 -36.97
CA ILE A 448 101.39 65.16 -36.85
C ILE A 448 102.09 65.10 -38.21
N GLU A 449 101.38 64.82 -39.30
CA GLU A 449 101.92 64.86 -40.66
C GLU A 449 102.31 66.29 -41.06
N ARG A 450 101.47 67.29 -40.73
CA ARG A 450 101.78 68.72 -40.92
C ARG A 450 103.05 69.13 -40.17
N LEU A 451 103.14 68.81 -38.88
CA LEU A 451 104.30 69.08 -38.04
C LEU A 451 105.55 68.29 -38.48
N SER A 452 105.38 67.10 -39.05
CA SER A 452 106.48 66.31 -39.61
C SER A 452 107.06 66.96 -40.87
N LYS A 453 106.19 67.43 -41.78
CA LYS A 453 106.60 68.21 -42.96
C LYS A 453 107.24 69.53 -42.58
N GLU A 454 106.70 70.22 -41.56
CA GLU A 454 107.29 71.45 -41.03
C GLU A 454 108.68 71.21 -40.42
N ASN A 455 108.86 70.12 -39.66
CA ASN A 455 110.17 69.66 -39.19
C ASN A 455 111.11 69.27 -40.34
N GLU A 456 110.60 68.74 -41.45
CA GLU A 456 111.39 68.34 -42.61
C GLU A 456 111.85 69.56 -43.44
N CYS A 457 110.99 70.57 -43.59
CA CYS A 457 111.38 71.89 -44.07
C CYS A 457 112.43 72.53 -43.16
N GLN A 458 112.21 72.56 -41.83
CA GLN A 458 113.19 73.09 -40.88
C GLN A 458 114.53 72.32 -40.92
N LYS A 459 114.52 71.00 -41.16
CA LYS A 459 115.75 70.22 -41.41
C LYS A 459 116.43 70.63 -42.71
N GLN A 460 115.69 70.88 -43.79
CA GLN A 460 116.25 71.38 -45.04
C GLN A 460 116.82 72.80 -44.87
N ASP A 461 116.14 73.68 -44.14
CA ASP A 461 116.65 75.01 -43.78
C ASP A 461 117.90 74.91 -42.90
N ILE A 462 117.94 73.99 -41.93
CA ILE A 462 119.14 73.69 -41.14
C ILE A 462 120.28 73.18 -42.04
N ILE A 463 119.99 72.36 -43.06
CA ILE A 463 121.00 71.89 -44.03
C ILE A 463 121.48 73.06 -44.92
N GLN A 464 120.61 73.96 -45.36
CA GLN A 464 120.99 75.19 -46.08
C GLN A 464 121.78 76.16 -45.20
N LEU A 465 121.43 76.28 -43.92
CA LEU A 465 122.17 77.05 -42.92
C LEU A 465 123.52 76.41 -42.58
N GLN A 466 123.64 75.08 -42.60
CA GLN A 466 124.91 74.36 -42.48
C GLN A 466 125.76 74.53 -43.74
N TYR A 467 125.17 74.52 -44.94
CA TYR A 467 125.86 74.76 -46.20
C TYR A 467 126.36 76.21 -46.29
N THR A 468 125.55 77.20 -45.93
CA THR A 468 125.99 78.61 -45.87
C THR A 468 126.99 78.86 -44.74
N ASN A 469 126.87 78.19 -43.57
CA ASN A 469 127.94 78.17 -42.56
C ASN A 469 129.23 77.52 -43.07
N LYS A 470 129.14 76.51 -43.97
CA LYS A 470 130.32 75.90 -44.61
C LYS A 470 130.98 76.89 -45.58
N VAL A 471 130.20 77.58 -46.42
CA VAL A 471 130.71 78.64 -47.31
C VAL A 471 131.30 79.82 -46.52
N LEU A 472 130.73 80.17 -45.37
CA LEU A 472 131.30 81.19 -44.46
C LEU A 472 132.59 80.70 -43.77
N LYS A 473 132.68 79.42 -43.38
CA LYS A 473 133.93 78.80 -42.90
C LYS A 473 135.01 78.75 -43.98
N GLU A 474 134.62 78.54 -45.25
CA GLU A 474 135.55 78.54 -46.39
C GLU A 474 136.12 79.95 -46.71
N GLN A 475 135.68 81.00 -46.00
CA GLN A 475 136.29 82.34 -46.03
C GLN A 475 137.19 82.66 -44.81
N LEU A 476 137.27 81.79 -43.81
CA LEU A 476 138.12 81.92 -42.61
C LEU A 476 138.81 80.60 -42.30
N GLY A 477 139.94 80.36 -42.95
CA GLY A 477 140.59 79.05 -43.01
C GLY A 477 141.23 78.56 -41.70
N THR A 478 140.79 77.40 -41.23
CA THR A 478 141.64 76.41 -40.52
C THR A 478 141.12 75.00 -40.83
N GLU A 479 142.01 74.09 -41.20
CA GLU A 479 141.72 72.66 -41.45
C GLU A 479 141.48 71.93 -40.08
N VAL A 480 140.93 70.72 -39.96
CA VAL A 480 141.41 69.39 -40.41
C VAL A 480 140.21 68.40 -40.22
N VAL A 481 139.68 67.76 -41.28
CA VAL A 481 139.93 66.35 -41.71
C VAL A 481 139.72 65.31 -40.57
N TYR A 482 138.51 64.72 -40.45
CA TYR A 482 138.04 63.46 -41.07
C TYR A 482 138.56 62.15 -40.45
N GLY A 483 137.62 61.26 -40.10
CA GLY A 483 137.81 59.89 -39.63
C GLY A 483 136.44 59.27 -39.31
N ASP A 484 135.96 58.37 -40.16
CA ASP A 484 134.59 57.83 -40.19
C ASP A 484 134.66 56.30 -40.37
N ASP A 485 133.77 55.52 -39.74
CA ASP A 485 133.36 54.20 -40.30
C ASP A 485 132.20 53.47 -39.56
N LEU A 486 131.39 52.77 -40.37
CA LEU A 486 130.42 51.67 -40.14
C LEU A 486 129.50 51.70 -38.89
N LYS A 487 128.17 51.89 -39.00
CA LYS A 487 127.10 51.07 -39.66
C LYS A 487 126.68 49.78 -38.92
N GLN A 488 125.40 49.73 -38.52
CA GLN A 488 124.34 48.89 -39.12
C GLN A 488 122.95 49.39 -38.65
N LEU A 489 121.99 49.69 -39.55
CA LEU A 489 121.00 48.80 -40.21
C LEU A 489 119.97 48.17 -39.25
N ARG A 490 118.66 48.05 -39.55
CA ARG A 490 117.83 48.52 -40.70
C ARG A 490 116.32 48.39 -40.36
N GLU A 491 115.46 49.15 -41.04
CA GLU A 491 113.98 49.06 -41.21
C GLU A 491 113.09 48.40 -40.13
N LYS A 492 112.02 49.12 -39.74
CA LYS A 492 110.74 48.50 -39.36
C LYS A 492 109.91 48.29 -40.63
N GLY A 493 109.30 47.10 -40.77
CA GLY A 493 108.35 46.78 -41.84
C GLY A 493 107.35 45.73 -41.35
N GLU A 494 106.10 45.84 -41.78
CA GLU A 494 104.95 45.12 -41.22
C GLU A 494 104.74 43.72 -41.84
N LYS A 495 104.07 42.81 -41.11
CA LYS A 495 103.04 41.90 -41.67
C LYS A 495 102.23 41.12 -40.61
N ASN A 496 101.01 40.80 -41.06
CA ASN A 496 99.81 40.25 -40.40
C ASN A 496 99.95 38.96 -39.56
N ASP A 497 98.90 38.71 -38.76
CA ASP A 497 98.25 37.42 -38.40
C ASP A 497 99.09 36.12 -38.39
N GLN A 498 99.10 35.31 -37.34
CA GLN A 498 97.92 34.54 -36.89
C GLN A 498 98.04 33.95 -35.46
N ASN A 499 96.96 34.13 -34.67
CA ASN A 499 96.19 33.10 -33.93
C ASN A 499 96.83 32.14 -32.87
N ARG A 500 96.10 31.96 -31.74
CA ARG A 500 96.20 30.93 -30.65
C ARG A 500 97.43 30.97 -29.71
N GLY A 501 97.18 30.93 -28.38
CA GLY A 501 98.26 30.92 -27.35
C GLY A 501 97.95 30.26 -25.99
N LYS A 502 96.86 30.67 -25.29
CA LYS A 502 96.35 30.15 -23.98
C LYS A 502 97.13 30.47 -22.67
N LYS A 503 96.33 30.64 -21.59
CA LYS A 503 96.60 30.46 -20.14
C LYS A 503 97.44 31.50 -19.34
N SER A 504 96.73 32.31 -18.53
CA SER A 504 97.04 32.60 -17.12
C SER A 504 95.77 33.19 -16.46
N MET A 505 95.10 32.46 -15.55
CA MET A 505 94.97 32.74 -14.10
C MET A 505 93.94 33.83 -13.69
N GLY A 506 93.19 33.58 -12.61
CA GLY A 506 92.62 34.66 -11.78
C GLY A 506 91.11 34.64 -11.46
N ASN A 507 90.79 34.07 -10.29
CA ASN A 507 89.79 34.56 -9.32
C ASN A 507 88.27 34.36 -9.53
N LYS A 508 87.60 34.46 -8.37
CA LYS A 508 86.19 34.16 -8.05
C LYS A 508 85.27 35.35 -8.30
N THR A 509 83.97 35.06 -8.46
CA THR A 509 82.86 35.76 -7.77
C THR A 509 81.68 34.79 -7.62
N ASP A 510 80.92 34.95 -6.55
CA ASP A 510 79.75 34.15 -6.18
C ASP A 510 78.45 34.73 -6.79
N ALA A 511 77.47 33.87 -7.10
CA ALA A 511 76.06 34.23 -7.35
C ALA A 511 75.16 32.97 -7.26
N GLU A 512 73.88 33.18 -6.95
CA GLU A 512 72.88 32.12 -6.75
C GLU A 512 71.98 31.94 -7.99
N ASP A 513 71.68 30.70 -8.37
CA ASP A 513 70.39 30.22 -8.93
C ASP A 513 70.43 28.67 -8.92
N ARG A 514 69.43 27.96 -8.42
CA ARG A 514 68.20 27.54 -9.11
C ARG A 514 68.44 26.89 -10.49
N GLU A 515 68.47 25.55 -10.52
CA GLU A 515 67.39 24.80 -11.17
C GLU A 515 67.36 23.32 -10.76
N CYS A 516 66.35 22.58 -11.23
CA CYS A 516 66.04 21.21 -10.82
C CYS A 516 66.33 20.20 -11.94
N SER A 517 66.86 19.01 -11.59
CA SER A 517 66.60 17.79 -12.37
C SER A 517 66.93 16.50 -11.60
N SER A 518 65.89 15.70 -11.34
CA SER A 518 65.80 14.22 -11.40
C SER A 518 67.09 13.39 -11.17
N SER A 519 67.16 12.45 -10.23
CA SER A 519 66.38 11.19 -10.30
C SER A 519 66.80 10.17 -9.21
N MET A 520 65.86 9.28 -8.88
CA MET A 520 66.04 7.88 -8.42
C MET A 520 66.69 7.49 -7.07
N GLN A 521 66.06 6.45 -6.49
CA GLN A 521 66.55 5.39 -5.61
C GLN A 521 66.80 5.60 -4.09
N GLU A 522 65.94 4.87 -3.36
CA GLU A 522 66.25 3.91 -2.29
C GLU A 522 66.64 4.38 -0.87
N ILE A 523 65.71 4.03 0.03
CA ILE A 523 65.85 3.72 1.46
C ILE A 523 67.24 3.19 1.82
N ASN A 524 67.83 3.71 2.90
CA ASN A 524 68.98 3.08 3.55
C ASN A 524 68.78 2.96 5.07
N ILE A 525 69.34 1.91 5.67
CA ILE A 525 69.09 1.46 7.05
C ILE A 525 70.33 1.75 7.90
N GLY A 526 70.14 2.34 9.08
CA GLY A 526 71.24 2.76 9.96
C GLY A 526 71.90 1.64 10.76
N ARG A 527 73.16 1.84 11.18
CA ARG A 527 73.84 1.04 12.20
C ARG A 527 75.09 1.74 12.76
N GLU A 528 75.13 2.05 14.06
CA GLU A 528 76.33 2.59 14.75
C GLU A 528 76.53 2.00 16.16
N GLU A 529 77.55 1.16 16.29
CA GLU A 529 78.30 0.79 17.51
C GLU A 529 79.73 0.45 17.01
N TYR A 530 80.88 0.60 17.69
CA TYR A 530 81.28 0.59 19.11
C TYR A 530 82.59 1.40 19.30
N LYS A 531 82.94 1.83 20.53
CA LYS A 531 84.09 1.28 21.31
C LYS A 531 84.45 2.03 22.62
N ASN A 532 85.25 1.33 23.45
CA ASN A 532 86.11 1.78 24.57
C ASN A 532 85.42 1.95 25.96
N ILE A 533 86.03 1.63 27.11
CA ILE A 533 87.28 0.87 27.42
C ILE A 533 87.21 0.18 28.81
N TYR A 534 88.22 -0.62 29.17
CA TYR A 534 88.28 -1.58 30.30
C TYR A 534 88.28 -1.05 31.75
N LYS A 535 87.71 -1.90 32.65
CA LYS A 535 88.14 -2.31 34.03
C LYS A 535 88.43 -1.28 35.13
N GLU A 536 87.74 -1.46 36.26
CA GLU A 536 88.34 -1.96 37.52
C GLU A 536 87.25 -2.58 38.44
N GLY A 537 87.57 -3.16 39.61
CA GLY A 537 86.53 -3.79 40.45
C GLY A 537 86.94 -4.46 41.78
N GLU A 538 86.05 -5.32 42.27
CA GLU A 538 86.24 -6.30 43.37
C GLU A 538 86.18 -5.86 44.86
N VAL A 539 85.60 -4.69 45.19
CA VAL A 539 85.11 -4.42 46.57
C VAL A 539 83.59 -4.58 46.71
N ASN A 540 82.81 -4.21 45.68
CA ASN A 540 81.35 -4.13 45.81
C ASN A 540 80.60 -5.48 45.82
N LYS A 541 81.25 -6.63 45.60
CA LYS A 541 80.59 -7.88 45.16
C LYS A 541 79.35 -8.31 45.95
N LEU A 542 79.32 -8.22 47.28
CA LEU A 542 78.15 -8.67 48.06
C LEU A 542 76.97 -7.68 48.02
N ILE A 543 77.21 -6.37 48.14
CA ILE A 543 76.16 -5.34 48.02
C ILE A 543 75.72 -5.18 46.56
N ASN A 544 76.62 -5.42 45.61
CA ASN A 544 76.27 -5.50 44.21
C ASN A 544 75.40 -6.72 43.92
N ASN A 545 75.58 -7.88 44.55
CA ASN A 545 74.77 -9.06 44.20
C ASN A 545 73.27 -8.87 44.47
N ASP A 546 72.87 -8.23 45.57
CA ASP A 546 71.46 -7.85 45.78
C ASP A 546 71.02 -6.73 44.83
N ARG A 547 71.85 -5.69 44.63
CA ARG A 547 71.52 -4.60 43.70
C ARG A 547 71.45 -5.05 42.23
N THR A 548 72.23 -6.04 41.81
CA THR A 548 72.14 -6.64 40.47
C THR A 548 71.02 -7.67 40.41
N SER A 549 70.68 -8.38 41.49
CA SER A 549 69.44 -9.17 41.57
C SER A 549 68.22 -8.27 41.36
N ASP A 550 68.11 -7.14 42.07
CA ASP A 550 67.02 -6.18 41.91
C ASP A 550 67.04 -5.47 40.54
N ASN A 551 68.21 -5.08 40.04
CA ASN A 551 68.30 -4.47 38.71
C ASN A 551 68.02 -5.49 37.59
N MET A 552 68.39 -6.76 37.75
CA MET A 552 67.99 -7.83 36.83
C MET A 552 66.49 -8.11 36.93
N ARG A 553 65.89 -8.11 38.13
CA ARG A 553 64.41 -8.22 38.28
C ARG A 553 63.68 -7.07 37.57
N LYS A 554 64.16 -5.83 37.74
CA LYS A 554 63.60 -4.66 37.05
C LYS A 554 63.77 -4.76 35.53
N LEU A 555 64.95 -5.16 35.06
CA LEU A 555 65.23 -5.35 33.63
C LEU A 555 64.42 -6.51 33.05
N ILE A 556 64.18 -7.59 33.80
CA ILE A 556 63.29 -8.68 33.42
C ILE A 556 61.86 -8.15 33.29
N ILE A 557 61.32 -7.45 34.29
CA ILE A 557 59.98 -6.85 34.22
C ILE A 557 59.86 -5.85 33.06
N GLU A 558 60.89 -5.06 32.77
CA GLU A 558 60.92 -4.15 31.61
C GLU A 558 60.94 -4.92 30.27
N LYS A 559 61.67 -6.04 30.20
CA LYS A 559 61.73 -6.89 29.00
C LYS A 559 60.47 -7.73 28.82
N ASP A 560 59.83 -8.18 29.89
CA ASP A 560 58.53 -8.84 29.88
C ASP A 560 57.46 -7.85 29.38
N LEU A 561 57.46 -6.61 29.87
CA LEU A 561 56.61 -5.53 29.33
C LEU A 561 56.88 -5.22 27.85
N GLN A 562 58.14 -5.28 27.40
CA GLN A 562 58.47 -5.13 25.97
C GLN A 562 58.00 -6.35 25.15
N ILE A 563 58.09 -7.56 25.70
CA ILE A 563 57.58 -8.80 25.10
C ILE A 563 56.05 -8.74 24.98
N ASP A 564 55.32 -8.34 26.03
CA ASP A 564 53.86 -8.21 26.01
C ASP A 564 53.39 -7.17 24.97
N ASN A 565 54.06 -6.02 24.89
CA ASN A 565 53.76 -5.01 23.88
C ASN A 565 54.06 -5.50 22.45
N LEU A 566 55.14 -6.27 22.26
CA LEU A 566 55.44 -6.91 20.97
C LEU A 566 54.44 -8.02 20.62
N GLN A 567 53.99 -8.83 21.59
CA GLN A 567 52.94 -9.83 21.39
C GLN A 567 51.60 -9.20 21.01
N GLN A 568 51.22 -8.07 21.64
CA GLN A 568 50.04 -7.30 21.24
C GLN A 568 50.17 -6.73 19.82
N SER A 569 51.34 -6.19 19.48
CA SER A 569 51.64 -5.67 18.14
C SER A 569 51.59 -6.77 17.06
N ILE A 570 52.18 -7.94 17.35
CA ILE A 570 52.09 -9.12 16.48
C ILE A 570 50.62 -9.53 16.29
N LYS A 571 49.85 -9.63 17.37
CA LYS A 571 48.42 -10.01 17.30
C LYS A 571 47.57 -9.01 16.50
N GLN A 572 47.90 -7.72 16.51
CA GLN A 572 47.28 -6.73 15.62
C GLN A 572 47.63 -7.00 14.15
N LEU A 573 48.92 -7.18 13.82
CA LEU A 573 49.39 -7.52 12.47
C LEU A 573 48.84 -8.87 11.96
N GLU A 574 48.59 -9.85 12.84
CA GLU A 574 47.93 -11.10 12.47
C GLU A 574 46.46 -10.91 12.10
N ASN A 575 45.72 -10.07 12.85
CA ASN A 575 44.35 -9.70 12.54
C ASN A 575 44.27 -8.93 11.20
N GLU A 576 45.18 -7.99 10.96
CA GLU A 576 45.27 -7.24 9.69
C GLU A 576 45.61 -8.16 8.52
N ARG A 577 46.63 -9.01 8.66
CA ARG A 577 47.00 -10.05 7.68
C ARG A 577 45.80 -10.89 7.28
N ASP A 578 45.02 -11.37 8.27
CA ASP A 578 43.91 -12.27 8.00
C ASP A 578 42.64 -11.55 7.56
N TYR A 579 42.45 -10.28 7.93
CA TYR A 579 41.48 -9.38 7.28
C TYR A 579 41.77 -9.25 5.78
N TYR A 580 42.98 -8.80 5.41
CA TYR A 580 43.35 -8.63 3.99
C TYR A 580 43.37 -9.95 3.21
N ARG A 581 43.73 -11.07 3.85
CA ARG A 581 43.62 -12.42 3.27
C ARG A 581 42.17 -12.74 2.90
N ASN A 582 41.22 -12.46 3.80
CA ASN A 582 39.81 -12.72 3.56
C ASN A 582 39.25 -11.80 2.48
N GLU A 583 39.60 -10.51 2.49
CA GLU A 583 39.22 -9.53 1.47
C GLU A 583 39.73 -9.94 0.08
N CYS A 584 41.00 -10.35 -0.04
CA CYS A 584 41.58 -10.88 -1.27
C CYS A 584 40.88 -12.15 -1.78
N ASN A 585 40.40 -13.01 -0.88
CA ASN A 585 39.65 -14.21 -1.26
C ASN A 585 38.22 -13.87 -1.74
N CYS A 586 37.55 -12.89 -1.10
CA CYS A 586 36.26 -12.39 -1.54
C CYS A 586 36.35 -11.71 -2.92
N LEU A 587 37.42 -10.94 -3.19
CA LEU A 587 37.66 -10.34 -4.50
C LEU A 587 37.87 -11.42 -5.58
N LYS A 588 38.66 -12.47 -5.31
CA LYS A 588 38.84 -13.59 -6.25
C LYS A 588 37.54 -14.32 -6.58
N GLN A 589 36.66 -14.54 -5.60
CA GLN A 589 35.34 -15.14 -5.87
C GLN A 589 34.45 -14.22 -6.73
N LYS A 590 34.54 -12.90 -6.54
CA LYS A 590 33.86 -11.94 -7.44
C LYS A 590 34.41 -12.04 -8.87
N ASP A 591 35.72 -12.03 -9.06
CA ASP A 591 36.36 -12.15 -10.38
C ASP A 591 35.96 -13.45 -11.11
N GLU A 592 36.03 -14.61 -10.43
CA GLU A 592 35.66 -15.90 -11.02
C GLU A 592 34.18 -15.96 -11.46
N SER A 593 33.28 -15.27 -10.75
CA SER A 593 31.87 -15.15 -11.15
C SER A 593 31.68 -14.17 -12.32
N SER A 594 32.25 -12.97 -12.22
CA SER A 594 32.16 -11.91 -13.23
C SER A 594 32.70 -12.36 -14.59
N ASN A 595 33.85 -13.04 -14.60
CA ASN A 595 34.49 -13.49 -15.84
C ASN A 595 33.66 -14.56 -16.58
N LYS A 596 32.88 -15.37 -15.86
CA LYS A 596 31.99 -16.37 -16.45
C LYS A 596 30.77 -15.73 -17.12
N ASP A 597 30.09 -14.83 -16.42
CA ASP A 597 28.98 -14.06 -16.98
C ASP A 597 29.42 -13.21 -18.17
N ASN A 598 30.65 -12.66 -18.14
CA ASN A 598 31.23 -11.90 -19.25
C ASN A 598 31.43 -12.77 -20.51
N VAL A 599 31.85 -14.03 -20.38
CA VAL A 599 31.96 -14.98 -21.51
C VAL A 599 30.59 -15.33 -22.12
N GLU A 600 29.56 -15.53 -21.31
CA GLU A 600 28.19 -15.77 -21.80
C GLU A 600 27.62 -14.51 -22.49
N LEU A 601 27.86 -13.32 -21.93
CA LEU A 601 27.51 -12.03 -22.55
C LEU A 601 28.28 -11.77 -23.86
N TRP A 602 29.56 -12.13 -23.95
CA TRP A 602 30.35 -12.03 -25.18
C TRP A 602 29.80 -12.96 -26.27
N THR A 603 29.48 -14.20 -25.90
CA THR A 603 28.85 -15.18 -26.79
C THR A 603 27.53 -14.64 -27.33
N ARG A 604 26.68 -14.09 -26.46
CA ARG A 604 25.39 -13.52 -26.87
C ARG A 604 25.54 -12.22 -27.69
N SER A 605 26.55 -11.40 -27.40
CA SER A 605 26.89 -10.21 -28.20
C SER A 605 27.36 -10.60 -29.60
N TYR A 606 28.12 -11.69 -29.73
CA TYR A 606 28.56 -12.24 -31.00
C TYR A 606 27.37 -12.79 -31.81
N GLU A 607 26.48 -13.59 -31.22
CA GLU A 607 25.25 -14.06 -31.87
C GLU A 607 24.38 -12.91 -32.39
N LEU A 608 24.13 -11.90 -31.57
CA LEU A 608 23.33 -10.72 -31.95
C LEU A 608 24.00 -9.91 -33.07
N ARG A 609 25.34 -9.85 -33.10
CA ARG A 609 26.10 -9.18 -34.17
C ARG A 609 26.04 -9.96 -35.49
N CYS A 610 26.06 -11.29 -35.44
CA CYS A 610 25.82 -12.13 -36.62
C CYS A 610 24.40 -11.92 -37.17
N GLN A 611 23.38 -11.95 -36.31
CA GLN A 611 21.99 -11.69 -36.69
C GLN A 611 21.79 -10.27 -37.26
N LEU A 612 22.45 -9.26 -36.68
CA LEU A 612 22.41 -7.89 -37.20
C LEU A 612 23.01 -7.83 -38.61
N ASN A 613 24.18 -8.44 -38.84
CA ASN A 613 24.86 -8.48 -40.13
C ASN A 613 24.02 -9.23 -41.19
N GLU A 614 23.29 -10.29 -40.82
CA GLU A 614 22.30 -10.92 -41.70
C GLU A 614 21.14 -9.98 -42.07
N LYS A 615 20.64 -9.18 -41.12
CA LYS A 615 19.61 -8.15 -41.41
C LYS A 615 20.15 -7.02 -42.26
N GLU A 616 21.39 -6.57 -42.03
CA GLU A 616 22.07 -5.57 -42.85
C GLU A 616 22.28 -6.06 -44.28
N LYS A 617 22.65 -7.33 -44.48
CA LYS A 617 22.72 -7.98 -45.79
C LYS A 617 21.35 -8.02 -46.50
N ILE A 618 20.29 -8.39 -45.79
CA ILE A 618 18.92 -8.37 -46.34
C ILE A 618 18.48 -6.93 -46.69
N ILE A 619 18.82 -5.94 -45.87
CA ILE A 619 18.55 -4.51 -46.15
C ILE A 619 19.33 -4.06 -47.38
N PHE A 620 20.59 -4.48 -47.56
CA PHE A 620 21.38 -4.19 -48.75
C PHE A 620 20.81 -4.84 -50.02
N GLU A 621 20.36 -6.10 -49.93
CA GLU A 621 19.70 -6.81 -51.04
C GLU A 621 18.37 -6.13 -51.42
N LEU A 622 17.54 -5.73 -50.45
CA LEU A 622 16.32 -4.95 -50.68
C LEU A 622 16.59 -3.53 -51.20
N GLN A 623 17.67 -2.88 -50.77
CA GLN A 623 18.09 -1.58 -51.31
C GLN A 623 18.57 -1.70 -52.76
N LYS A 624 19.27 -2.79 -53.11
CA LYS A 624 19.62 -3.11 -54.49
C LYS A 624 18.37 -3.36 -55.32
N GLU A 625 17.45 -4.21 -54.87
CA GLU A 625 16.17 -4.47 -55.55
C GLU A 625 15.36 -3.19 -55.76
N LYS A 626 15.25 -2.33 -54.73
CA LYS A 626 14.59 -1.02 -54.83
C LYS A 626 15.26 -0.09 -55.86
N ASN A 627 16.58 -0.19 -56.05
CA ASN A 627 17.30 0.59 -57.07
C ASN A 627 17.14 -0.04 -58.47
N ASP A 628 17.18 -1.37 -58.58
CA ASP A 628 16.95 -2.10 -59.83
C ASP A 628 15.51 -1.85 -60.35
N LEU A 629 14.50 -1.89 -59.48
CA LEU A 629 13.11 -1.49 -59.75
C LEU A 629 12.97 0.01 -60.08
N TYR A 630 13.81 0.88 -59.52
CA TYR A 630 13.85 2.30 -59.90
C TYR A 630 14.46 2.51 -61.29
N HIS A 631 15.45 1.71 -61.67
CA HIS A 631 15.98 1.66 -63.03
C HIS A 631 14.96 1.08 -64.01
N GLU A 632 14.26 -0.01 -63.68
CA GLU A 632 13.18 -0.56 -64.49
C GLU A 632 12.02 0.44 -64.66
N LYS A 633 11.61 1.13 -63.59
CA LYS A 633 10.64 2.24 -63.67
C LYS A 633 11.11 3.32 -64.65
N LYS A 634 12.40 3.67 -64.64
CA LYS A 634 12.97 4.68 -65.54
C LYS A 634 13.02 4.20 -67.00
N GLU A 635 13.30 2.93 -67.24
CA GLU A 635 13.21 2.27 -68.56
C GLU A 635 11.76 2.27 -69.07
N LEU A 636 10.79 1.90 -68.21
CA LEU A 636 9.36 1.94 -68.52
C LEU A 636 8.84 3.36 -68.76
N GLU A 637 9.33 4.36 -68.03
CA GLU A 637 9.06 5.77 -68.30
C GLU A 637 9.66 6.24 -69.63
N ALA A 638 10.85 5.78 -70.00
CA ALA A 638 11.42 6.02 -71.33
C ALA A 638 10.58 5.38 -72.45
N TYR A 639 10.15 4.12 -72.27
CA TYR A 639 9.29 3.39 -73.21
C TYR A 639 7.92 4.05 -73.38
N LYS A 640 7.32 4.51 -72.26
CA LYS A 640 6.07 5.29 -72.22
C LYS A 640 6.21 6.66 -72.92
N ASN A 641 7.36 7.32 -72.78
CA ASN A 641 7.69 8.53 -73.52
C ASN A 641 7.93 8.27 -75.02
N GLN A 642 8.35 7.06 -75.40
CA GLN A 642 8.49 6.62 -76.79
C GLN A 642 7.12 6.40 -77.44
N GLN A 643 6.17 5.75 -76.75
CA GLN A 643 4.79 5.55 -77.23
C GLN A 643 4.01 6.87 -77.41
N LYS A 644 4.23 7.86 -76.53
CA LYS A 644 3.61 9.19 -76.60
C LYS A 644 3.99 10.04 -77.84
N LYS A 645 4.91 9.58 -78.69
CA LYS A 645 5.25 10.24 -79.98
C LYS A 645 4.43 9.72 -81.17
N SER A 646 3.17 9.38 -80.94
CA SER A 646 2.16 9.16 -82.00
C SER A 646 0.90 9.96 -81.69
N TYR A 647 0.21 10.41 -82.75
CA TYR A 647 -1.01 11.23 -82.76
C TYR A 647 -0.89 12.72 -82.34
N THR A 648 -0.81 13.54 -83.39
CA THR A 648 -1.32 14.93 -83.54
C THR A 648 -2.88 14.95 -83.42
N PRO A 649 -3.64 16.09 -83.47
CA PRO A 649 -3.30 17.36 -84.14
C PRO A 649 -3.92 18.72 -83.66
N SER A 650 -3.51 19.80 -84.35
CA SER A 650 -4.30 20.98 -84.80
C SER A 650 -4.84 22.03 -83.80
N GLY A 651 -4.80 23.32 -84.19
CA GLY A 651 -5.52 24.39 -83.47
C GLY A 651 -5.69 25.78 -84.13
N SER A 652 -4.72 26.29 -84.92
CA SER A 652 -4.75 27.65 -85.57
C SER A 652 -4.65 28.84 -84.55
N CYS A 653 -4.75 30.15 -84.83
CA CYS A 653 -5.46 30.91 -85.89
C CYS A 653 -4.60 31.85 -86.79
N LYS A 654 -4.79 33.18 -86.76
CA LYS A 654 -4.74 34.15 -87.89
C LYS A 654 -4.55 35.59 -87.37
N LEU A 655 -4.06 36.62 -88.09
CA LEU A 655 -3.39 36.76 -89.41
C LEU A 655 -2.20 37.76 -89.20
N TYR A 656 -1.54 38.52 -90.10
CA TYR A 656 -1.64 39.03 -91.49
C TYR A 656 -0.24 38.89 -92.15
N LYS A 657 0.09 38.99 -93.46
CA LYS A 657 -0.44 39.56 -94.74
C LYS A 657 0.08 40.97 -95.14
N PRO A 658 0.45 41.21 -96.43
CA PRO A 658 1.40 40.46 -97.30
C PRO A 658 2.25 41.38 -98.26
N VAL A 659 2.83 40.83 -99.35
CA VAL A 659 3.43 41.40 -100.62
C VAL A 659 4.93 41.04 -100.77
N SER A 660 5.48 40.35 -101.82
CA SER A 660 5.46 40.44 -103.32
C SER A 660 6.49 41.45 -103.91
N THR A 661 7.23 41.25 -105.03
CA THR A 661 7.28 40.17 -106.06
C THR A 661 8.55 40.23 -106.96
N TYR A 662 8.78 39.18 -107.79
CA TYR A 662 9.49 39.15 -109.11
C TYR A 662 11.03 39.43 -109.20
N ALA A 663 11.72 39.20 -110.34
CA ALA A 663 11.86 37.98 -111.19
C ALA A 663 12.87 38.15 -112.38
N HIS A 664 13.67 37.10 -112.64
CA HIS A 664 14.10 36.54 -113.95
C HIS A 664 14.90 37.31 -115.06
N LEU A 665 15.85 36.54 -115.66
CA LEU A 665 16.31 36.47 -117.08
C LEU A 665 17.51 37.32 -117.63
N SER A 666 18.66 36.63 -117.74
CA SER A 666 19.54 36.44 -118.92
C SER A 666 19.95 37.59 -119.87
N SER A 667 21.27 37.83 -120.02
CA SER A 667 22.10 37.36 -121.17
C SER A 667 23.31 38.26 -121.54
N THR A 668 24.36 37.61 -122.07
CA THR A 668 25.43 38.11 -122.99
C THR A 668 26.66 38.88 -122.45
N LEU A 669 27.79 38.60 -123.12
CA LEU A 669 29.15 39.21 -123.07
C LEU A 669 29.19 40.61 -123.77
N PRO A 670 30.30 41.41 -123.77
CA PRO A 670 31.71 40.98 -123.66
C PRO A 670 32.72 41.82 -122.83
N HIS A 671 33.90 41.21 -122.65
CA HIS A 671 35.25 41.79 -122.48
C HIS A 671 35.61 42.73 -121.31
N ASP A 672 36.44 42.15 -120.44
CA ASP A 672 37.80 42.59 -120.10
C ASP A 672 38.14 43.42 -118.85
N ILE A 673 39.24 42.97 -118.24
CA ILE A 673 40.08 43.55 -117.18
C ILE A 673 39.48 43.48 -115.75
N HIS A 674 40.30 43.00 -114.80
CA HIS A 674 40.03 42.81 -113.35
C HIS A 674 39.01 41.71 -112.94
N THR A 675 39.06 40.54 -113.61
CA THR A 675 38.39 39.29 -113.18
C THR A 675 38.82 38.81 -111.79
N GLU A 676 40.03 39.12 -111.35
CA GLU A 676 40.57 38.65 -110.06
C GLU A 676 40.05 39.48 -108.89
N THR A 677 40.01 40.81 -109.04
CA THR A 677 39.55 41.74 -107.99
C THR A 677 38.05 41.61 -107.71
N THR A 678 37.24 41.48 -108.77
CA THR A 678 35.78 41.28 -108.64
C THR A 678 35.43 39.93 -108.04
N LYS A 679 36.18 38.86 -108.37
CA LYS A 679 36.05 37.55 -107.72
C LYS A 679 36.41 37.63 -106.24
N VAL A 680 37.52 38.28 -105.87
CA VAL A 680 37.90 38.46 -104.45
C VAL A 680 36.84 39.24 -103.67
N MET A 681 36.21 40.26 -104.27
CA MET A 681 35.08 40.99 -103.64
C MET A 681 33.84 40.11 -103.47
N LEU A 682 33.45 39.33 -104.48
CA LEU A 682 32.30 38.41 -104.38
C LEU A 682 32.56 37.31 -103.36
N ASP A 683 33.74 36.71 -103.37
CA ASP A 683 34.17 35.74 -102.36
C ASP A 683 34.22 36.37 -100.94
N SER A 684 34.50 37.67 -100.80
CA SER A 684 34.44 38.37 -99.50
C SER A 684 32.99 38.54 -99.04
N LEU A 685 32.12 39.07 -99.90
CA LEU A 685 30.71 39.26 -99.61
C LEU A 685 29.98 37.93 -99.37
N GLU A 686 30.39 36.85 -100.03
CA GLU A 686 29.89 35.49 -99.77
C GLU A 686 30.32 34.98 -98.38
N ARG A 687 31.58 35.21 -97.97
CA ARG A 687 32.06 34.90 -96.61
C ARG A 687 31.38 35.78 -95.55
N GLU A 688 31.18 37.07 -95.80
CA GLU A 688 30.47 38.00 -94.91
C GLU A 688 28.99 37.62 -94.77
N ARG A 689 28.33 37.22 -95.86
CA ARG A 689 26.96 36.70 -95.86
C ARG A 689 26.84 35.40 -95.06
N ASP A 690 27.79 34.48 -95.23
CA ASP A 690 27.70 33.16 -94.61
C ASP A 690 28.19 33.16 -93.15
N THR A 691 29.10 34.07 -92.77
CA THR A 691 29.35 34.40 -91.35
C THR A 691 28.14 35.07 -90.72
N ALA A 692 27.51 36.07 -91.35
CA ALA A 692 26.28 36.68 -90.84
C ALA A 692 25.11 35.67 -90.71
N ARG A 693 25.03 34.67 -91.60
CA ARG A 693 24.08 33.55 -91.47
C ARG A 693 24.43 32.62 -90.30
N ALA A 694 25.71 32.30 -90.11
CA ALA A 694 26.15 31.53 -88.94
C ALA A 694 25.89 32.29 -87.64
N ASP A 695 26.05 33.61 -87.62
CA ASP A 695 25.75 34.47 -86.48
C ASP A 695 24.25 34.50 -86.17
N VAL A 696 23.40 34.68 -87.18
CA VAL A 696 21.94 34.59 -87.01
C VAL A 696 21.50 33.20 -86.55
N GLN A 697 22.12 32.13 -87.07
CA GLN A 697 21.83 30.76 -86.64
C GLN A 697 22.23 30.53 -85.17
N ARG A 698 23.43 30.99 -84.76
CA ARG A 698 23.87 30.96 -83.35
C ARG A 698 22.92 31.75 -82.45
N LEU A 699 22.49 32.95 -82.86
CA LEU A 699 21.53 33.76 -82.09
C LEU A 699 20.13 33.11 -81.99
N ILE A 700 19.72 32.31 -82.98
CA ILE A 700 18.49 31.50 -82.92
C ILE A 700 18.67 30.35 -81.91
N GLU A 701 19.79 29.63 -81.99
CA GLU A 701 20.11 28.53 -81.08
C GLU A 701 20.26 29.00 -79.63
N GLU A 702 20.97 30.10 -79.39
CA GLU A 702 21.07 30.77 -78.09
C GLU A 702 19.69 31.20 -77.56
N ARG A 703 18.84 31.79 -78.41
CA ARG A 703 17.48 32.18 -78.04
C ARG A 703 16.61 30.97 -77.68
N ASP A 704 16.70 29.86 -78.40
CA ASP A 704 15.90 28.65 -78.12
C ASP A 704 16.42 27.90 -76.88
N VAL A 705 17.73 27.88 -76.64
CA VAL A 705 18.33 27.43 -75.38
C VAL A 705 17.86 28.31 -74.21
N LEU A 706 17.80 29.64 -74.38
CA LEU A 706 17.27 30.56 -73.36
C LEU A 706 15.77 30.36 -73.12
N TYR A 707 14.96 30.08 -74.16
CA TYR A 707 13.53 29.79 -74.01
C TYR A 707 13.26 28.50 -73.24
N GLU A 708 13.92 27.38 -73.59
CA GLU A 708 13.76 26.13 -72.83
C GLU A 708 14.37 26.21 -71.43
N ARG A 709 15.44 27.00 -71.21
CA ARG A 709 15.96 27.30 -69.87
C ARG A 709 14.94 28.08 -69.04
N LEU A 710 14.36 29.15 -69.58
CA LEU A 710 13.34 29.95 -68.90
C LEU A 710 12.10 29.11 -68.56
N LYS A 711 11.62 28.31 -69.51
CA LYS A 711 10.49 27.37 -69.36
C LYS A 711 10.79 26.25 -68.36
N GLY A 712 12.03 25.78 -68.30
CA GLY A 712 12.52 24.83 -67.29
C GLY A 712 12.53 25.45 -65.89
N THR A 713 13.03 26.69 -65.75
CA THR A 713 12.97 27.44 -64.48
C THR A 713 11.54 27.71 -64.05
N GLN A 714 10.67 28.16 -64.96
CA GLN A 714 9.25 28.40 -64.69
C GLN A 714 8.53 27.12 -64.23
N ARG A 715 8.78 25.98 -64.90
CA ARG A 715 8.23 24.68 -64.45
C ARG A 715 8.77 24.30 -63.08
N GLY A 716 10.08 24.45 -62.84
CA GLY A 716 10.67 24.22 -61.51
C GLY A 716 10.02 25.06 -60.40
N THR A 717 9.71 26.33 -60.67
CA THR A 717 8.97 27.17 -59.71
C THR A 717 7.50 26.78 -59.56
N VAL A 718 6.81 26.36 -60.64
CA VAL A 718 5.42 25.89 -60.55
C VAL A 718 5.34 24.60 -59.74
N ASN A 719 6.16 23.59 -60.06
CA ASN A 719 6.28 22.36 -59.29
C ASN A 719 6.58 22.65 -57.81
N GLY A 720 7.53 23.54 -57.51
CA GLY A 720 7.83 23.91 -56.12
C GLY A 720 6.69 24.61 -55.38
N TYR A 721 5.72 25.23 -56.08
CA TYR A 721 4.47 25.73 -55.48
C TYR A 721 3.39 24.65 -55.40
N GLU A 722 3.37 23.68 -56.33
CA GLU A 722 2.48 22.50 -56.27
C GLU A 722 2.84 21.61 -55.07
N ASP A 723 4.13 21.32 -54.86
CA ASP A 723 4.65 20.58 -53.71
C ASP A 723 4.24 21.26 -52.38
N GLN A 724 4.45 22.58 -52.28
CA GLN A 724 4.05 23.37 -51.10
C GLN A 724 2.54 23.37 -50.85
N LEU A 725 1.72 23.31 -51.91
CA LEU A 725 0.27 23.21 -51.80
C LEU A 725 -0.18 21.81 -51.38
N GLU A 726 0.57 20.75 -51.71
CA GLU A 726 0.31 19.39 -51.23
C GLU A 726 0.68 19.23 -49.75
N ASP A 727 1.85 19.73 -49.32
CA ASP A 727 2.27 19.77 -47.91
C ASP A 727 1.23 20.52 -47.03
N LEU A 728 0.79 21.71 -47.45
CA LEU A 728 -0.22 22.50 -46.73
C LEU A 728 -1.60 21.81 -46.70
N GLN A 729 -1.95 21.03 -47.73
CA GLN A 729 -3.19 20.23 -47.73
C GLN A 729 -3.09 19.04 -46.77
N GLU A 730 -1.92 18.41 -46.67
CA GLU A 730 -1.65 17.30 -45.75
C GLU A 730 -1.62 17.77 -44.28
N GLU A 731 -1.01 18.93 -43.98
CA GLU A 731 -1.12 19.57 -42.65
C GLU A 731 -2.57 19.94 -42.30
N LEU A 732 -3.32 20.50 -43.26
CA LEU A 732 -4.74 20.80 -43.09
C LEU A 732 -5.58 19.51 -42.91
N ARG A 733 -5.15 18.37 -43.46
CA ARG A 733 -5.80 17.07 -43.26
C ARG A 733 -5.52 16.52 -41.85
N ARG A 734 -4.27 16.60 -41.38
CA ARG A 734 -3.85 16.17 -40.02
C ARG A 734 -4.55 16.98 -38.93
N THR A 735 -4.49 18.31 -39.00
CA THR A 735 -5.14 19.21 -38.03
C THR A 735 -6.68 19.04 -37.99
N LYS A 736 -7.32 18.73 -39.13
CA LYS A 736 -8.75 18.33 -39.15
C LYS A 736 -9.00 17.01 -38.42
N GLN A 737 -8.13 16.00 -38.59
CA GLN A 737 -8.24 14.72 -37.89
C GLN A 737 -8.05 14.90 -36.38
N GLU A 738 -7.04 15.65 -35.96
CA GLU A 738 -6.81 16.02 -34.55
C GLU A 738 -8.02 16.74 -33.94
N LEU A 739 -8.60 17.72 -34.64
CA LEU A 739 -9.83 18.40 -34.20
C LEU A 739 -11.01 17.43 -34.06
N THR A 740 -11.16 16.43 -34.94
CA THR A 740 -12.20 15.40 -34.77
C THR A 740 -11.93 14.44 -33.59
N ALA A 741 -10.66 14.14 -33.31
CA ALA A 741 -10.29 13.32 -32.15
C ALA A 741 -10.55 14.08 -30.84
N GLN A 742 -10.15 15.36 -30.75
CA GLN A 742 -10.41 16.23 -29.60
C GLN A 742 -11.92 16.42 -29.36
N ARG A 743 -12.73 16.59 -30.41
CA ARG A 743 -14.20 16.64 -30.30
C ARG A 743 -14.78 15.35 -29.71
N THR A 744 -14.31 14.19 -30.18
CA THR A 744 -14.74 12.88 -29.64
C THR A 744 -14.36 12.74 -28.17
N GLN A 745 -13.14 13.11 -27.79
CA GLN A 745 -12.69 13.12 -26.39
C GLN A 745 -13.52 14.07 -25.53
N PHE A 746 -13.87 15.26 -26.02
CA PHE A 746 -14.74 16.21 -25.33
C PHE A 746 -16.14 15.63 -25.07
N PHE A 747 -16.76 14.96 -26.06
CA PHE A 747 -18.06 14.30 -25.84
C PHE A 747 -17.97 13.12 -24.87
N GLN A 748 -16.87 12.37 -24.86
CA GLN A 748 -16.63 11.32 -23.86
C GLN A 748 -16.48 11.89 -22.45
N LEU A 749 -15.67 12.94 -22.27
CA LEU A 749 -15.52 13.63 -20.99
C LEU A 749 -16.83 14.23 -20.50
N ARG A 750 -17.64 14.79 -21.40
CA ARG A 750 -18.98 15.30 -21.04
C ARG A 750 -19.92 14.20 -20.61
N ALA A 751 -19.98 13.07 -21.32
CA ALA A 751 -20.82 11.93 -20.93
C ALA A 751 -20.40 11.33 -19.58
N LEU A 752 -19.09 11.31 -19.27
CA LEU A 752 -18.59 10.94 -17.95
C LEU A 752 -18.98 11.98 -16.88
N GLN A 753 -18.92 13.28 -17.19
CA GLN A 753 -19.37 14.33 -16.27
C GLN A 753 -20.87 14.20 -15.96
N ASP A 754 -21.71 14.09 -16.99
CA ASP A 754 -23.16 13.92 -16.86
C ASP A 754 -23.50 12.68 -16.00
N GLN A 755 -22.73 11.59 -16.13
CA GLN A 755 -22.84 10.39 -15.27
C GLN A 755 -22.40 10.64 -13.82
N THR A 756 -21.31 11.38 -13.59
CA THR A 756 -20.86 11.71 -12.22
C THR A 756 -21.80 12.70 -11.53
N ASP A 757 -22.38 13.65 -12.26
CA ASP A 757 -23.34 14.62 -11.73
C ASP A 757 -24.67 13.92 -11.36
N GLN A 758 -25.13 12.94 -12.15
CA GLN A 758 -26.27 12.07 -11.79
C GLN A 758 -25.98 11.24 -10.54
N ALA A 759 -24.85 10.52 -10.50
CA ALA A 759 -24.49 9.67 -9.35
C ALA A 759 -24.30 10.48 -8.06
N LEU A 760 -23.78 11.71 -8.16
CA LEU A 760 -23.71 12.66 -7.05
C LEU A 760 -25.10 13.07 -6.56
N GLY A 761 -26.04 13.32 -7.48
CA GLY A 761 -27.44 13.60 -7.16
C GLY A 761 -28.13 12.43 -6.45
N ASP A 762 -27.93 11.20 -6.92
CA ASP A 762 -28.49 9.99 -6.32
C ASP A 762 -27.98 9.76 -4.89
N VAL A 763 -26.68 9.95 -4.66
CA VAL A 763 -26.05 9.86 -3.32
C VAL A 763 -26.51 11.00 -2.40
N GLN A 764 -26.68 12.22 -2.92
CA GLN A 764 -27.27 13.33 -2.14
C GLN A 764 -28.73 13.03 -1.76
N GLY A 765 -29.51 12.44 -2.65
CA GLY A 765 -30.87 11.97 -2.36
C GLY A 765 -30.89 10.98 -1.20
N GLN A 766 -30.10 9.90 -1.29
CA GLN A 766 -29.96 8.88 -0.24
C GLN A 766 -29.50 9.46 1.10
N LEU A 767 -28.56 10.43 1.09
CA LEU A 767 -28.14 11.13 2.29
C LEU A 767 -29.31 11.90 2.92
N THR A 768 -30.05 12.70 2.16
CA THR A 768 -31.20 13.45 2.70
C THR A 768 -32.32 12.53 3.22
N GLU A 769 -32.57 11.40 2.55
CA GLU A 769 -33.53 10.40 3.04
C GLU A 769 -33.11 9.83 4.40
N SER A 770 -31.85 9.39 4.50
CA SER A 770 -31.23 8.90 5.74
C SER A 770 -31.23 9.95 6.86
N GLU A 771 -30.95 11.22 6.55
CA GLU A 771 -31.10 12.33 7.50
C GLU A 771 -32.55 12.46 8.00
N THR A 772 -33.57 12.30 7.14
CA THR A 772 -34.96 12.30 7.62
C THR A 772 -35.29 11.08 8.46
N GLU A 773 -34.73 9.91 8.16
CA GLU A 773 -34.92 8.69 8.97
C GLU A 773 -34.29 8.82 10.35
N LEU A 774 -33.06 9.36 10.42
CA LEU A 774 -32.36 9.66 11.67
C LEU A 774 -33.13 10.66 12.53
N ASN A 775 -33.66 11.74 11.93
CA ASN A 775 -34.50 12.70 12.66
C ASN A 775 -35.79 12.03 13.20
N LYS A 776 -36.48 11.20 12.38
CA LYS A 776 -37.64 10.41 12.84
C LYS A 776 -37.26 9.44 13.98
N ALA A 777 -36.05 8.88 13.98
CA ALA A 777 -35.57 8.00 15.04
C ALA A 777 -35.25 8.78 16.34
N ILE A 778 -34.60 9.95 16.23
CA ILE A 778 -34.33 10.86 17.36
C ILE A 778 -35.63 11.29 18.04
N ASP A 779 -36.66 11.69 17.27
CA ASP A 779 -37.94 12.12 17.85
C ASP A 779 -38.74 10.96 18.47
N ARG A 780 -38.64 9.74 17.93
CA ARG A 780 -39.14 8.53 18.61
C ARG A 780 -38.40 8.31 19.94
N ASN A 781 -37.07 8.44 19.97
CA ASN A 781 -36.29 8.22 21.19
C ASN A 781 -36.65 9.25 22.28
N ARG A 782 -36.77 10.54 21.92
CA ARG A 782 -37.26 11.60 22.82
C ARG A 782 -38.63 11.29 23.42
N ASN A 783 -39.54 10.72 22.64
CA ASN A 783 -40.86 10.32 23.13
C ASN A 783 -40.78 9.13 24.10
N MET A 784 -39.90 8.15 23.84
CA MET A 784 -39.65 7.03 24.76
C MET A 784 -38.97 7.49 26.05
N GLU A 785 -38.02 8.43 25.98
CA GLU A 785 -37.38 9.07 27.15
C GLU A 785 -38.41 9.79 28.02
N GLN A 786 -39.35 10.53 27.43
CA GLN A 786 -40.44 11.18 28.16
C GLN A 786 -41.39 10.17 28.81
N GLN A 787 -41.73 9.07 28.14
CA GLN A 787 -42.54 8.00 28.73
C GLN A 787 -41.81 7.30 29.88
N HIS A 788 -40.49 7.05 29.75
CA HIS A 788 -39.68 6.47 30.81
C HIS A 788 -39.60 7.39 32.03
N LEU A 789 -39.48 8.71 31.85
CA LEU A 789 -39.53 9.68 32.95
C LEU A 789 -40.88 9.63 33.68
N GLN A 790 -42.00 9.63 32.94
CA GLN A 790 -43.34 9.53 33.53
C GLN A 790 -43.55 8.23 34.32
N LEU A 791 -43.07 7.09 33.80
CA LEU A 791 -43.15 5.80 34.49
C LEU A 791 -42.23 5.76 35.73
N ASP A 792 -41.02 6.32 35.66
CA ASP A 792 -40.11 6.38 36.81
C ASP A 792 -40.64 7.32 37.91
N ASP A 793 -41.38 8.38 37.57
CA ASP A 793 -42.06 9.23 38.56
C ASP A 793 -43.26 8.51 39.20
N GLN A 794 -44.11 7.81 38.43
CA GLN A 794 -45.17 6.95 38.99
C GLN A 794 -44.60 5.86 39.93
N VAL A 795 -43.43 5.29 39.57
CA VAL A 795 -42.73 4.32 40.42
C VAL A 795 -42.18 4.96 41.71
N LYS A 796 -41.81 6.26 41.72
CA LYS A 796 -41.48 6.98 42.96
C LYS A 796 -42.71 7.20 43.83
N GLU A 797 -43.83 7.64 43.24
CA GLU A 797 -45.10 7.86 43.94
C GLU A 797 -45.61 6.57 44.61
N LEU A 798 -45.67 5.46 43.87
CA LEU A 798 -46.09 4.15 44.41
C LEU A 798 -45.14 3.64 45.51
N LYS A 799 -43.82 3.85 45.39
CA LYS A 799 -42.86 3.53 46.47
C LYS A 799 -43.10 4.39 47.71
N GLN A 800 -43.46 5.66 47.55
CA GLN A 800 -43.79 6.55 48.67
C GLN A 800 -45.11 6.13 49.33
N GLU A 801 -46.14 5.75 48.57
CA GLU A 801 -47.39 5.21 49.10
C GLU A 801 -47.17 3.89 49.87
N ILE A 802 -46.41 2.95 49.33
CA ILE A 802 -46.02 1.70 50.01
C ILE A 802 -45.30 2.00 51.33
N ASN A 803 -44.38 2.96 51.36
CA ASN A 803 -43.70 3.37 52.60
C ASN A 803 -44.66 3.99 53.62
N ASN A 804 -45.60 4.84 53.18
CA ASN A 804 -46.64 5.41 54.05
C ASN A 804 -47.52 4.30 54.66
N LEU A 805 -47.95 3.33 53.84
CA LEU A 805 -48.73 2.16 54.29
C LEU A 805 -47.96 1.31 55.29
N HIS A 806 -46.66 1.05 55.06
CA HIS A 806 -45.80 0.38 56.04
C HIS A 806 -45.72 1.15 57.37
N THR A 807 -45.58 2.49 57.34
CA THR A 807 -45.55 3.29 58.58
C THR A 807 -46.89 3.29 59.32
N ASN A 808 -48.01 3.27 58.60
CA ASN A 808 -49.36 3.21 59.17
C ASN A 808 -49.64 1.83 59.80
N MET A 809 -49.26 0.74 59.12
CA MET A 809 -49.36 -0.62 59.67
C MET A 809 -48.52 -0.75 60.94
N ALA A 810 -47.27 -0.27 60.93
CA ALA A 810 -46.42 -0.23 62.12
C ALA A 810 -46.91 0.74 63.22
N HIS A 811 -47.87 1.63 62.94
CA HIS A 811 -48.57 2.41 63.97
C HIS A 811 -49.70 1.58 64.59
N LEU A 812 -50.56 0.99 63.75
CA LEU A 812 -51.69 0.15 64.16
C LEU A 812 -51.26 -1.05 65.00
N ASP A 813 -50.12 -1.68 64.69
CA ASP A 813 -49.58 -2.76 65.52
C ASP A 813 -49.19 -2.26 66.93
N ARG A 814 -48.58 -1.08 67.06
CA ARG A 814 -48.26 -0.50 68.38
C ARG A 814 -49.51 -0.11 69.16
N GLU A 815 -50.56 0.36 68.49
CA GLU A 815 -51.85 0.65 69.13
C GLU A 815 -52.55 -0.63 69.59
N LYS A 816 -52.53 -1.68 68.76
CA LYS A 816 -53.01 -3.03 69.10
C LYS A 816 -52.27 -3.60 70.31
N ASP A 817 -50.94 -3.51 70.35
CA ASP A 817 -50.14 -4.01 71.47
C ASP A 817 -50.41 -3.23 72.76
N GLN A 818 -50.59 -1.90 72.68
CA GLN A 818 -51.05 -1.07 73.82
C GLN A 818 -52.45 -1.45 74.30
N LEU A 819 -53.39 -1.70 73.37
CA LEU A 819 -54.75 -2.13 73.72
C LEU A 819 -54.79 -3.53 74.33
N LEU A 820 -53.89 -4.43 73.92
CA LEU A 820 -53.70 -5.74 74.54
C LEU A 820 -53.17 -5.59 75.97
N MET A 821 -52.12 -4.80 76.21
CA MET A 821 -51.64 -4.52 77.57
C MET A 821 -52.74 -3.96 78.50
N VAL A 822 -53.58 -3.03 77.98
CA VAL A 822 -54.71 -2.46 78.74
C VAL A 822 -55.85 -3.47 78.95
N LEU A 823 -56.01 -4.44 78.06
CA LEU A 823 -56.97 -5.55 78.22
C LEU A 823 -56.49 -6.56 79.27
N ASP A 824 -55.21 -6.92 79.25
CA ASP A 824 -54.59 -7.81 80.22
C ASP A 824 -54.63 -7.18 81.63
N GLU A 825 -54.22 -5.91 81.78
CA GLU A 825 -54.36 -5.14 83.02
C GLU A 825 -55.80 -5.13 83.59
N LYS A 826 -56.80 -5.03 82.71
CA LYS A 826 -58.21 -5.07 83.12
C LYS A 826 -58.65 -6.47 83.51
N THR A 827 -58.16 -7.49 82.82
CA THR A 827 -58.44 -8.90 83.10
C THR A 827 -57.85 -9.31 84.46
N GLU A 828 -56.62 -8.91 84.77
CA GLU A 828 -56.02 -9.09 86.10
C GLU A 828 -56.83 -8.40 87.20
N LYS A 829 -57.29 -7.16 86.97
CA LYS A 829 -58.11 -6.40 87.93
C LYS A 829 -59.49 -7.05 88.14
N ILE A 830 -60.12 -7.58 87.10
CA ILE A 830 -61.37 -8.35 87.21
C ILE A 830 -61.15 -9.61 88.07
N VAL A 831 -60.13 -10.41 87.74
CA VAL A 831 -59.81 -11.64 88.49
C VAL A 831 -59.42 -11.35 89.95
N ALA A 832 -58.82 -10.20 90.24
CA ALA A 832 -58.58 -9.75 91.63
C ALA A 832 -59.90 -9.43 92.36
N LEU A 833 -60.79 -8.65 91.73
CA LEU A 833 -62.10 -8.30 92.31
C LEU A 833 -63.01 -9.52 92.48
N GLU A 834 -62.98 -10.50 91.56
CA GLU A 834 -63.70 -11.77 91.69
C GLU A 834 -63.22 -12.56 92.92
N ARG A 835 -61.92 -12.62 93.18
CA ARG A 835 -61.36 -13.27 94.38
C ARG A 835 -61.77 -12.55 95.66
N GLU A 836 -61.76 -11.21 95.65
CA GLU A 836 -62.25 -10.41 96.79
C GLU A 836 -63.75 -10.62 97.04
N LEU A 837 -64.56 -10.68 95.98
CA LEU A 837 -66.00 -10.93 96.07
C LEU A 837 -66.29 -12.32 96.63
N ILE A 838 -65.64 -13.37 96.11
CA ILE A 838 -65.76 -14.74 96.63
C ILE A 838 -65.34 -14.81 98.11
N HIS A 839 -64.27 -14.12 98.50
CA HIS A 839 -63.86 -14.05 99.91
C HIS A 839 -64.89 -13.32 100.78
N LYS A 840 -65.53 -12.26 100.27
CA LYS A 840 -66.61 -11.53 100.96
C LYS A 840 -67.90 -12.33 101.05
N GLU A 841 -68.24 -13.12 100.04
CA GLU A 841 -69.37 -14.04 100.04
C GLU A 841 -69.16 -15.17 101.06
N GLN A 842 -67.96 -15.77 101.10
CA GLN A 842 -67.59 -16.73 102.15
C GLN A 842 -67.67 -16.12 103.56
N GLN A 843 -67.21 -14.87 103.73
CA GLN A 843 -67.32 -14.14 104.99
C GLN A 843 -68.79 -13.87 105.38
N ALA A 844 -69.64 -13.48 104.42
CA ALA A 844 -71.05 -13.23 104.63
C ALA A 844 -71.80 -14.51 105.01
N ASN A 845 -71.61 -15.60 104.27
CA ASN A 845 -72.20 -16.91 104.56
C ASN A 845 -71.77 -17.44 105.94
N SER A 846 -70.51 -17.20 106.35
CA SER A 846 -70.05 -17.53 107.70
C SER A 846 -70.69 -16.67 108.80
N MET A 847 -71.03 -15.41 108.52
CA MET A 847 -71.76 -14.54 109.46
C MET A 847 -73.25 -14.91 109.52
N GLU A 848 -73.85 -15.28 108.39
CA GLU A 848 -75.24 -15.73 108.32
C GLU A 848 -75.42 -17.05 109.08
N GLN A 849 -74.52 -18.02 108.91
CA GLN A 849 -74.51 -19.24 109.73
C GLN A 849 -74.38 -18.92 111.22
N GLN A 850 -73.51 -17.97 111.60
CA GLN A 850 -73.40 -17.53 113.00
C GLN A 850 -74.69 -16.87 113.51
N MET A 851 -75.45 -16.16 112.67
CA MET A 851 -76.75 -15.62 113.04
C MET A 851 -77.82 -16.71 113.17
N GLN A 852 -77.86 -17.71 112.28
CA GLN A 852 -78.77 -18.86 112.39
C GLN A 852 -78.47 -19.69 113.65
N ASP A 853 -77.19 -19.95 113.93
CA ASP A 853 -76.69 -20.60 115.15
C ASP A 853 -77.01 -19.81 116.44
N LEU A 854 -77.24 -18.50 116.35
CA LEU A 854 -77.68 -17.65 117.46
C LEU A 854 -79.21 -17.57 117.55
N GLN A 855 -79.93 -17.63 116.44
CA GLN A 855 -81.39 -17.71 116.42
C GLN A 855 -81.86 -19.02 117.08
N HIS A 856 -81.33 -20.18 116.67
CA HIS A 856 -81.58 -21.48 117.29
C HIS A 856 -81.06 -21.64 118.74
N LYS A 857 -80.43 -20.61 119.32
CA LYS A 857 -80.07 -20.55 120.76
C LYS A 857 -80.98 -19.62 121.57
N ASN A 858 -81.91 -18.93 120.92
CA ASN A 858 -82.91 -18.05 121.55
C ASN A 858 -84.36 -18.57 121.37
N GLU A 859 -84.51 -19.76 120.78
CA GLU A 859 -85.72 -20.59 120.78
C GLU A 859 -85.66 -21.63 121.92
#